data_AF-Q1Q1I6-F1
#
_entry.id   AF-Q1Q1I6-F1
#
_cell.length_a   1.000
_cell.length_b   1.000
_cell.length_c   1.000
_cell.angle_alpha   90.00
_cell.angle_beta   90.00
_cell.angle_gamma   90.00
#
_symmetry.space_group_name_H-M   'P 1'
#
loop_
_entity.id
_entity.type
_entity.pdbx_description
1 polymer ?
#
loop_
_entity_poly.entity_id
_entity_poly.type
_entity_poly.pdbx_seq_one_letter_code
_entity_poly.pdbx_strand_id
1 'polypeptide(L)'
;MYTIGIDIGSMSTNGILLNDKKEILSATIIATGASSKKAAEKTLQQIFTEHNLTEKDINYIVATGYGRVKVPFANEVITEITCHAKGANYYFPDARTIIDIGGQDSKVIKIDGNGNVLDFVMNDKCAAGTGRFLEVMARTLEIELEEMGEISLHGKDNVSVSSLCTVFAESEVVSLIGADHKTADICRGLHISIAKRITAQVKRVGLEQKVAMTGGVAKNIGVVTELEKNLGCKIEISGEPQINGALGAALIALEKAQAQSNVSVSLSGSDNSKSLLETSIADFSIEESNLPKIGYFCSYTPVEIIHAAGFHPVRIKGTEHDSCAADEVLCGNICPYIKAVTDRKIEGSLEDFQGMVFVNSCDGMRRLYDAWVKMDEGKGRFNYMLDIPKNIDDAAVYYYANLLKKFKEKLESYFTMKILPDDINRSIVVYNSVREKVGQCLQKYWNGYIAHSGYEMFSLLKKGVNAVPEKFNTYLTHIIKQGEGVRDTREVPRLFIWGSIMENEKIMKIIEDAGAKVVAEDLCNGSRYFDAVVSINEEPILSIAKRYIKRSPCSRMENIFDRINKALTIMQEKSIHAAIYHTLKFCDHNLLDYPMIKKTFYEKNIPLLHLNCDYSLSSEGQIKTRVEAFLEQLMVAPK
;
A
#
# COMPACT_ATOMS: atom_id res chain seq x y z
N MET A 1 -11.37 -27.87 23.15
CA MET A 1 -11.31 -27.57 21.69
C MET A 1 -9.90 -27.83 21.19
N TYR A 2 -9.74 -28.27 19.94
CA TYR A 2 -8.43 -28.46 19.32
C TYR A 2 -8.31 -27.64 18.05
N THR A 3 -7.21 -26.91 17.89
CA THR A 3 -6.92 -26.14 16.67
C THR A 3 -5.52 -26.41 16.18
N ILE A 4 -5.33 -26.29 14.86
CA ILE A 4 -4.06 -26.55 14.21
C ILE A 4 -3.59 -25.33 13.43
N GLY A 5 -2.31 -25.03 13.57
CA GLY A 5 -1.61 -24.08 12.71
C GLY A 5 -0.56 -24.80 11.89
N ILE A 6 -0.51 -24.54 10.58
CA ILE A 6 0.51 -25.08 9.68
C ILE A 6 1.23 -23.93 8.98
N ASP A 7 2.54 -23.85 9.17
CA ASP A 7 3.42 -22.90 8.50
C ASP A 7 4.27 -23.60 7.46
N ILE A 8 4.12 -23.20 6.20
CA ILE A 8 4.76 -23.85 5.06
C ILE A 8 5.82 -22.93 4.48
N GLY A 9 7.00 -23.00 5.08
CA GLY A 9 8.20 -22.31 4.62
C GLY A 9 8.88 -23.00 3.45
N SER A 10 9.90 -22.35 2.91
CA SER A 10 10.70 -22.85 1.78
C SER A 10 11.59 -24.04 2.15
N MET A 11 12.08 -24.10 3.40
CA MET A 11 12.94 -25.19 3.89
C MET A 11 12.19 -26.17 4.79
N SER A 12 11.36 -25.67 5.71
CA SER A 12 10.60 -26.49 6.65
C SER A 12 9.11 -26.19 6.61
N THR A 13 8.32 -27.22 6.92
CA THR A 13 6.89 -27.14 7.22
C THR A 13 6.71 -27.47 8.69
N ASN A 14 6.06 -26.56 9.42
CA ASN A 14 5.89 -26.64 10.85
C ASN A 14 4.41 -26.79 11.18
N GLY A 15 4.07 -27.67 12.13
CA GLY A 15 2.70 -27.91 12.59
C GLY A 15 2.59 -27.73 14.09
N ILE A 16 1.54 -27.06 14.56
CA ILE A 16 1.24 -26.88 15.98
C ILE A 16 -0.20 -27.30 16.25
N LEU A 17 -0.38 -28.14 17.27
CA LEU A 17 -1.67 -28.49 17.85
C LEU A 17 -1.85 -27.75 19.17
N LEU A 18 -2.91 -26.95 19.28
CA LEU A 18 -3.29 -26.25 20.52
C LEU A 18 -4.58 -26.81 21.10
N ASN A 19 -4.69 -26.72 22.43
CA ASN A 19 -5.96 -26.88 23.13
C ASN A 19 -6.62 -25.52 23.44
N ASP A 20 -7.80 -25.56 24.06
CA ASP A 20 -8.57 -24.37 24.46
C ASP A 20 -7.89 -23.48 25.51
N LYS A 21 -6.93 -24.02 26.26
CA LYS A 21 -6.11 -23.28 27.24
C LYS A 21 -4.86 -22.65 26.61
N LYS A 22 -4.71 -22.69 25.29
CA LYS A 22 -3.52 -22.24 24.53
C LYS A 22 -2.26 -23.08 24.81
N GLU A 23 -2.41 -24.28 25.35
CA GLU A 23 -1.26 -25.17 25.60
C GLU A 23 -0.87 -25.89 24.30
N ILE A 24 0.43 -25.94 24.00
CA ILE A 24 1.00 -26.65 22.86
C ILE A 24 1.02 -28.15 23.19
N LEU A 25 0.19 -28.92 22.50
CA LEU A 25 0.12 -30.38 22.67
C LEU A 25 1.07 -31.13 21.74
N SER A 26 1.30 -30.57 20.54
CA SER A 26 2.23 -31.10 19.53
C SER A 26 2.96 -29.97 18.84
N ALA A 27 4.24 -30.20 18.53
CA ALA A 27 5.04 -29.37 17.66
C ALA A 27 5.80 -30.26 16.67
N THR A 28 5.45 -30.19 15.40
CA THR A 28 6.04 -30.98 14.33
C THR A 28 6.86 -30.06 13.42
N ILE A 29 8.07 -30.48 13.06
CA ILE A 29 8.93 -29.79 12.08
C ILE A 29 9.40 -30.83 11.08
N ILE A 30 9.07 -30.66 9.79
CA ILE A 30 9.56 -31.53 8.72
C ILE A 30 10.14 -30.70 7.57
N ALA A 31 11.02 -31.29 6.76
CA ALA A 31 11.50 -30.64 5.54
C ALA A 31 10.36 -30.49 4.52
N THR A 32 10.18 -29.28 3.95
CA THR A 32 9.12 -29.02 2.95
C THR A 32 9.34 -29.82 1.66
N GLY A 33 10.60 -29.98 1.25
CA GLY A 33 10.97 -30.68 0.02
C GLY A 33 10.34 -30.07 -1.24
N ALA A 34 10.17 -30.88 -2.29
CA ALA A 34 9.70 -30.41 -3.60
C ALA A 34 8.21 -30.07 -3.67
N SER A 35 7.40 -30.49 -2.68
CA SER A 35 5.94 -30.31 -2.71
C SER A 35 5.39 -29.84 -1.37
N SER A 36 5.13 -28.54 -1.30
CA SER A 36 4.49 -27.87 -0.16
C SER A 36 3.17 -28.52 0.27
N LYS A 37 2.36 -29.00 -0.70
CA LYS A 37 1.09 -29.69 -0.41
C LYS A 37 1.33 -31.01 0.32
N LYS A 38 2.24 -31.86 -0.19
CA LYS A 38 2.56 -33.14 0.45
C LYS A 38 3.19 -32.96 1.83
N ALA A 39 4.00 -31.91 2.02
CA ALA A 39 4.56 -31.60 3.32
C ALA A 39 3.47 -31.18 4.33
N ALA A 40 2.52 -30.34 3.92
CA ALA A 40 1.39 -29.97 4.76
C ALA A 40 0.53 -31.19 5.15
N GLU A 41 0.20 -32.06 4.19
CA GLU A 41 -0.56 -33.31 4.44
C GLU A 41 0.18 -34.25 5.41
N LYS A 42 1.50 -34.43 5.23
CA LYS A 42 2.33 -35.24 6.13
C LYS A 42 2.37 -34.67 7.54
N THR A 43 2.51 -33.35 7.67
CA THR A 43 2.53 -32.65 8.96
C THR A 43 1.23 -32.89 9.71
N LEU A 44 0.09 -32.74 9.02
CA LEU A 44 -1.23 -32.99 9.59
C LEU A 44 -1.41 -34.46 10.02
N GLN A 45 -1.02 -35.40 9.15
CA GLN A 45 -1.12 -36.83 9.43
C GLN A 45 -0.26 -37.25 10.63
N GLN A 46 0.92 -36.65 10.79
CA GLN A 46 1.78 -36.90 11.94
C GLN A 46 1.10 -36.45 13.25
N ILE A 47 0.55 -35.24 13.29
CA ILE A 47 -0.21 -34.74 14.44
C ILE A 47 -1.38 -35.67 14.79
N PHE A 48 -2.14 -36.12 13.78
CA PHE A 48 -3.26 -37.04 14.00
C PHE A 48 -2.82 -38.39 14.55
N THR A 49 -1.72 -38.93 14.04
CA THR A 49 -1.19 -40.23 14.47
C THR A 49 -0.65 -40.18 15.89
N GLU A 50 0.12 -39.14 16.23
CA GLU A 50 0.73 -38.97 17.55
C GLU A 50 -0.31 -38.78 18.67
N HIS A 51 -1.44 -38.13 18.36
CA HIS A 51 -2.47 -37.81 19.34
C HIS A 51 -3.76 -38.63 19.21
N ASN A 52 -3.80 -39.62 18.31
CA ASN A 52 -5.00 -40.41 17.99
C ASN A 52 -6.23 -39.54 17.67
N LEU A 53 -6.02 -38.47 16.89
CA LEU A 53 -7.06 -37.52 16.48
C LEU A 53 -7.50 -37.78 15.04
N THR A 54 -8.70 -37.31 14.71
CA THR A 54 -9.24 -37.28 13.36
C THR A 54 -9.62 -35.85 12.97
N GLU A 55 -9.91 -35.60 11.69
CA GLU A 55 -10.37 -34.29 11.22
C GLU A 55 -11.60 -33.77 11.98
N LYS A 56 -12.46 -34.66 12.47
CA LYS A 56 -13.68 -34.30 13.24
C LYS A 56 -13.38 -33.72 14.61
N ASP A 57 -12.20 -33.99 15.15
CA ASP A 57 -11.79 -33.52 16.47
C ASP A 57 -11.19 -32.11 16.40
N ILE A 58 -10.85 -31.64 15.20
CA ILE A 58 -10.23 -30.33 14.97
C ILE A 58 -11.30 -29.28 14.68
N ASN A 59 -11.34 -28.25 15.51
CA ASN A 59 -12.31 -27.17 15.40
C ASN A 59 -11.96 -26.17 14.29
N TYR A 60 -10.68 -25.91 14.07
CA TYR A 60 -10.23 -24.94 13.05
C TYR A 60 -8.75 -25.14 12.70
N ILE A 61 -8.42 -24.94 11.42
CA ILE A 61 -7.08 -25.05 10.86
C ILE A 61 -6.74 -23.76 10.11
N VAL A 62 -5.61 -23.15 10.46
CA VAL A 62 -5.04 -22.01 9.72
C VAL A 62 -3.73 -22.41 9.06
N ALA A 63 -3.58 -22.07 7.78
CA ALA A 63 -2.33 -22.22 7.06
C ALA A 63 -1.63 -20.87 6.84
N THR A 64 -0.30 -20.87 6.96
CA THR A 64 0.57 -19.70 6.77
C THR A 64 1.87 -20.06 6.03
N GLY A 65 2.74 -19.09 5.79
CA GLY A 65 3.98 -19.23 5.02
C GLY A 65 3.77 -19.12 3.51
N TYR A 66 4.85 -19.32 2.75
CA TYR A 66 4.84 -19.19 1.29
C TYR A 66 3.96 -20.24 0.59
N GLY A 67 3.92 -21.47 1.14
CA GLY A 67 3.14 -22.57 0.58
C GLY A 67 1.64 -22.56 0.90
N ARG A 68 1.16 -21.60 1.70
CA ARG A 68 -0.18 -21.58 2.30
C ARG A 68 -1.34 -21.71 1.31
N VAL A 69 -1.21 -21.15 0.11
CA VAL A 69 -2.25 -21.20 -0.94
C VAL A 69 -2.46 -22.60 -1.54
N LYS A 70 -1.59 -23.56 -1.22
CA LYS A 70 -1.65 -24.95 -1.73
C LYS A 70 -2.24 -25.93 -0.70
N VAL A 71 -2.93 -25.44 0.33
CA VAL A 71 -3.46 -26.22 1.45
C VAL A 71 -5.00 -26.21 1.41
N PRO A 72 -5.63 -27.16 0.70
CA PRO A 72 -7.08 -27.14 0.51
C PRO A 72 -7.88 -27.50 1.77
N PHE A 73 -7.24 -28.08 2.78
CA PHE A 73 -7.88 -28.49 4.04
C PHE A 73 -7.81 -27.41 5.14
N ALA A 74 -7.11 -26.30 4.90
CA ALA A 74 -7.10 -25.19 5.84
C ALA A 74 -8.45 -24.45 5.77
N ASN A 75 -9.04 -24.12 6.92
CA ASN A 75 -10.26 -23.32 6.97
C ASN A 75 -9.98 -21.88 6.53
N GLU A 76 -8.79 -21.37 6.85
CA GLU A 76 -8.39 -20.01 6.53
C GLU A 76 -6.89 -19.95 6.27
N VAL A 77 -6.49 -18.97 5.46
CA VAL A 77 -5.10 -18.72 5.09
C VAL A 77 -4.73 -17.34 5.60
N ILE A 78 -3.68 -17.26 6.42
CA ILE A 78 -3.25 -16.03 7.09
C ILE A 78 -1.78 -15.74 6.73
N THR A 79 -1.42 -14.47 6.57
CA THR A 79 -0.04 -14.09 6.29
C THR A 79 0.92 -14.54 7.40
N GLU A 80 2.14 -14.90 6.99
CA GLU A 80 3.23 -15.27 7.90
C GLU A 80 3.63 -14.11 8.80
N ILE A 81 3.42 -12.86 8.36
CA ILE A 81 3.70 -11.66 9.15
C ILE A 81 2.78 -11.61 10.38
N THR A 82 1.47 -11.77 10.18
CA THR A 82 0.49 -11.81 11.27
C THR A 82 0.73 -13.02 12.18
N CYS A 83 1.07 -14.18 11.61
CA CYS A 83 1.32 -15.38 12.39
C CYS A 83 2.60 -15.28 13.24
N HIS A 84 3.74 -14.86 12.67
CA HIS A 84 4.96 -14.62 13.46
C HIS A 84 4.76 -13.53 14.52
N ALA A 85 3.98 -12.49 14.21
CA ALA A 85 3.58 -11.48 15.19
C ALA A 85 2.84 -12.06 16.39
N LYS A 86 1.78 -12.85 16.13
CA LYS A 86 0.99 -13.50 17.19
C LYS A 86 1.78 -14.55 17.97
N GLY A 87 2.59 -15.36 17.28
CA GLY A 87 3.43 -16.38 17.91
C GLY A 87 4.49 -15.78 18.83
N ALA A 88 5.19 -14.73 18.37
CA ALA A 88 6.17 -14.03 19.21
C ALA A 88 5.51 -13.32 20.39
N ASN A 89 4.36 -12.67 20.20
CA ASN A 89 3.64 -12.00 21.28
C ASN A 89 3.11 -12.98 22.35
N TYR A 90 2.85 -14.23 21.98
CA TYR A 90 2.48 -15.28 22.94
C TYR A 90 3.63 -15.62 23.89
N TYR A 91 4.86 -15.75 23.37
CA TYR A 91 6.04 -16.00 24.21
C TYR A 91 6.55 -14.74 24.93
N PHE A 92 6.46 -13.59 24.26
CA PHE A 92 7.05 -12.32 24.69
C PHE A 92 6.01 -11.19 24.57
N PRO A 93 5.07 -11.04 25.51
CA PRO A 93 4.02 -10.00 25.45
C PRO A 93 4.55 -8.56 25.45
N ASP A 94 5.77 -8.37 25.97
CA ASP A 94 6.45 -7.07 26.00
C ASP A 94 7.17 -6.75 24.68
N ALA A 95 7.30 -7.70 23.75
CA ALA A 95 8.01 -7.49 22.50
C ALA A 95 7.32 -6.41 21.65
N ARG A 96 8.11 -5.51 21.06
CA ARG A 96 7.63 -4.46 20.14
C ARG A 96 8.24 -4.54 18.75
N THR A 97 9.39 -5.21 18.65
CA THR A 97 10.07 -5.49 17.37
C THR A 97 10.30 -6.99 17.26
N ILE A 98 9.90 -7.59 16.14
CA ILE A 98 10.13 -8.99 15.84
C ILE A 98 11.01 -9.10 14.60
N ILE A 99 12.05 -9.91 14.69
CA ILE A 99 12.95 -10.23 13.59
C ILE A 99 12.69 -11.70 13.21
N ASP A 100 12.11 -11.95 12.05
CA ASP A 100 11.98 -13.30 11.49
C ASP A 100 13.06 -13.50 10.42
N ILE A 101 13.85 -14.56 10.54
CA ILE A 101 14.79 -14.96 9.49
C ILE A 101 14.54 -16.42 9.14
N GLY A 102 13.82 -16.60 8.05
CA GLY A 102 13.45 -17.90 7.50
C GLY A 102 14.51 -18.48 6.56
N GLY A 103 14.06 -19.43 5.72
CA GLY A 103 14.94 -20.12 4.78
C GLY A 103 15.33 -19.28 3.56
N GLN A 104 14.45 -18.41 3.06
CA GLN A 104 14.67 -17.65 1.81
C GLN A 104 14.30 -16.17 1.90
N ASP A 105 13.69 -15.76 3.01
CA ASP A 105 13.30 -14.39 3.29
C ASP A 105 13.62 -14.03 4.76
N SER A 106 13.61 -12.74 5.03
CA SER A 106 13.66 -12.17 6.37
C SER A 106 12.66 -11.03 6.50
N LYS A 107 12.19 -10.80 7.72
CA LYS A 107 11.16 -9.82 8.03
C LYS A 107 11.51 -9.11 9.32
N VAL A 108 11.23 -7.82 9.36
CA VAL A 108 11.19 -7.07 10.60
C VAL A 108 9.79 -6.52 10.75
N ILE A 109 9.14 -6.87 11.86
CA ILE A 109 7.74 -6.62 12.14
C ILE A 109 7.67 -5.78 13.41
N LYS A 110 6.93 -4.68 13.36
CA LYS A 110 6.64 -3.85 14.51
C LYS A 110 5.22 -4.15 14.97
N ILE A 111 5.05 -4.38 16.27
CA ILE A 111 3.77 -4.78 16.84
C ILE A 111 3.35 -3.89 18.01
N ASP A 112 2.04 -3.84 18.27
CA ASP A 112 1.49 -3.26 19.50
C ASP A 112 1.52 -4.29 20.67
N GLY A 113 1.04 -3.88 21.84
CA GLY A 113 0.97 -4.75 23.02
C GLY A 113 -0.02 -5.92 22.92
N ASN A 114 -0.83 -5.99 21.86
CA ASN A 114 -1.77 -7.07 21.60
C ASN A 114 -1.27 -8.03 20.51
N GLY A 115 -0.05 -7.79 19.99
CA GLY A 115 0.53 -8.54 18.87
C GLY A 115 -0.04 -8.18 17.50
N ASN A 116 -0.72 -7.03 17.35
CA ASN A 116 -1.17 -6.55 16.05
C ASN A 116 -0.01 -5.86 15.32
N VAL A 117 0.09 -6.07 14.00
CA VAL A 117 1.20 -5.54 13.19
C VAL A 117 0.97 -4.08 12.84
N LEU A 118 1.82 -3.20 13.36
CA LEU A 118 1.79 -1.76 13.12
C LEU A 118 2.53 -1.37 11.83
N ASP A 119 3.65 -2.02 11.54
CA ASP A 119 4.42 -1.83 10.31
C ASP A 119 5.38 -3.00 10.10
N PHE A 120 5.87 -3.20 8.87
CA PHE A 120 6.89 -4.21 8.62
C PHE A 120 7.70 -3.91 7.35
N VAL A 121 8.86 -4.55 7.26
CA VAL A 121 9.65 -4.68 6.05
C VAL A 121 10.04 -6.13 5.85
N MET A 122 10.14 -6.57 4.60
CA MET A 122 10.61 -7.90 4.23
C MET A 122 11.54 -7.81 3.02
N ASN A 123 12.49 -8.73 2.88
CA ASN A 123 13.13 -9.01 1.60
C ASN A 123 12.51 -10.26 1.00
N ASP A 124 11.84 -10.11 -0.14
CA ASP A 124 11.30 -11.25 -0.84
C ASP A 124 12.36 -11.84 -1.80
N LYS A 125 12.34 -13.18 -1.96
CA LYS A 125 13.08 -13.94 -3.00
C LYS A 125 14.61 -13.73 -3.06
N CYS A 126 15.24 -13.33 -1.95
CA CYS A 126 16.69 -13.13 -1.89
C CYS A 126 17.28 -14.01 -0.79
N ALA A 127 17.89 -15.12 -1.19
CA ALA A 127 18.52 -16.08 -0.26
C ALA A 127 19.64 -15.44 0.59
N ALA A 128 20.29 -14.37 0.09
CA ALA A 128 21.36 -13.70 0.82
C ALA A 128 20.86 -13.16 2.17
N GLY A 129 21.55 -13.54 3.25
CA GLY A 129 21.18 -13.15 4.61
C GLY A 129 20.10 -14.01 5.29
N THR A 130 19.81 -15.21 4.76
CA THR A 130 18.76 -16.12 5.29
C THR A 130 19.34 -17.52 5.55
N GLY A 131 18.50 -18.46 6.01
CA GLY A 131 18.94 -19.83 6.29
C GLY A 131 19.60 -20.52 5.08
N ARG A 132 19.07 -20.32 3.86
CA ARG A 132 19.65 -20.89 2.65
C ARG A 132 21.03 -20.34 2.33
N PHE A 133 21.31 -19.09 2.69
CA PHE A 133 22.65 -18.52 2.54
C PHE A 133 23.64 -19.23 3.47
N LEU A 134 23.30 -19.40 4.75
CA LEU A 134 24.15 -20.11 5.70
C LEU A 134 24.37 -21.58 5.27
N GLU A 135 23.33 -22.25 4.75
CA GLU A 135 23.44 -23.62 4.25
C GLU A 135 24.44 -23.75 3.08
N VAL A 136 24.43 -22.80 2.13
CA VAL A 136 25.41 -22.79 1.03
C VAL A 136 26.82 -22.56 1.59
N MET A 137 27.00 -21.57 2.47
CA MET A 137 28.32 -21.27 3.03
C MET A 137 28.88 -22.41 3.87
N ALA A 138 28.03 -23.11 4.64
CA ALA A 138 28.43 -24.26 5.44
C ALA A 138 28.99 -25.38 4.55
N ARG A 139 28.33 -25.65 3.42
CA ARG A 139 28.82 -26.60 2.41
C ARG A 139 30.14 -26.16 1.79
N THR A 140 30.28 -24.88 1.44
CA THR A 140 31.54 -24.33 0.88
C THR A 140 32.70 -24.42 1.86
N LEU A 141 32.43 -24.27 3.17
CA LEU A 141 33.40 -24.39 4.24
C LEU A 141 33.61 -25.83 4.73
N GLU A 142 32.87 -26.79 4.18
CA GLU A 142 32.86 -28.21 4.59
C GLU A 142 32.59 -28.40 6.09
N ILE A 143 31.64 -27.64 6.64
CA ILE A 143 31.18 -27.77 8.03
C ILE A 143 29.67 -28.04 8.10
N GLU A 144 29.22 -28.58 9.22
CA GLU A 144 27.78 -28.72 9.49
C GLU A 144 27.17 -27.34 9.82
N LEU A 145 25.94 -27.11 9.35
CA LEU A 145 25.25 -25.82 9.50
C LEU A 145 25.01 -25.48 10.99
N GLU A 146 24.71 -26.50 11.79
CA GLU A 146 24.43 -26.40 13.22
C GLU A 146 25.67 -25.96 14.01
N GLU A 147 26.87 -26.29 13.55
CA GLU A 147 28.13 -25.96 14.21
C GLU A 147 28.65 -24.55 13.84
N MET A 148 28.21 -24.01 12.69
CA MET A 148 28.66 -22.72 12.17
C MET A 148 28.50 -21.57 13.18
N GLY A 149 27.41 -21.58 13.97
CA GLY A 149 27.14 -20.60 15.02
C GLY A 149 28.26 -20.54 16.06
N GLU A 150 28.56 -21.69 16.67
CA GLU A 150 29.59 -21.83 17.71
C GLU A 150 31.00 -21.57 17.17
N ILE A 151 31.30 -22.11 15.97
CA ILE A 151 32.59 -21.89 15.29
C ILE A 151 32.88 -20.38 15.14
N SER A 152 31.86 -19.59 14.78
CA SER A 152 32.02 -18.15 14.59
C SER A 152 32.39 -17.37 15.86
N LEU A 153 32.02 -17.87 17.04
CA LEU A 153 32.32 -17.21 18.32
C LEU A 153 33.81 -17.24 18.66
N HIS A 154 34.57 -18.14 18.04
CA HIS A 154 36.02 -18.24 18.19
C HIS A 154 36.80 -17.39 17.18
N GLY A 155 36.13 -16.72 16.24
CA GLY A 155 36.76 -15.83 15.28
C GLY A 155 37.33 -14.57 15.94
N LYS A 156 38.58 -14.25 15.64
CA LYS A 156 39.33 -13.11 16.21
C LYS A 156 39.61 -12.03 15.17
N ASP A 157 39.79 -12.42 13.91
CA ASP A 157 40.12 -11.51 12.84
C ASP A 157 38.85 -10.98 12.17
N ASN A 158 38.90 -9.75 11.65
CA ASN A 158 37.79 -9.15 10.92
C ASN A 158 37.93 -9.48 9.44
N VAL A 159 37.28 -10.57 9.03
CA VAL A 159 37.09 -10.90 7.61
C VAL A 159 35.80 -10.25 7.12
N SER A 160 35.83 -9.64 5.93
CA SER A 160 34.66 -9.02 5.32
C SER A 160 34.14 -9.90 4.20
N VAL A 161 32.85 -10.24 4.26
CA VAL A 161 32.11 -10.92 3.19
C VAL A 161 30.90 -10.08 2.80
N SER A 162 30.61 -9.95 1.51
CA SER A 162 29.46 -9.22 1.00
C SER A 162 28.16 -9.98 1.26
N SER A 163 27.08 -9.25 1.58
CA SER A 163 25.74 -9.81 1.77
C SER A 163 24.78 -9.50 0.61
N LEU A 164 25.34 -9.18 -0.56
CA LEU A 164 24.59 -8.77 -1.75
C LEU A 164 23.94 -9.97 -2.45
N CYS A 165 24.70 -11.04 -2.71
CA CYS A 165 24.24 -12.23 -3.42
C CYS A 165 24.93 -13.47 -2.87
N THR A 166 24.19 -14.57 -2.70
CA THR A 166 24.72 -15.85 -2.22
C THR A 166 25.83 -16.39 -3.14
N VAL A 167 25.71 -16.24 -4.46
CA VAL A 167 26.70 -16.74 -5.44
C VAL A 167 28.02 -15.96 -5.37
N PHE A 168 27.95 -14.64 -5.19
CA PHE A 168 29.15 -13.82 -5.02
C PHE A 168 29.81 -14.07 -3.67
N ALA A 169 29.01 -14.19 -2.60
CA ALA A 169 29.53 -14.53 -1.29
C ALA A 169 30.24 -15.89 -1.27
N GLU A 170 29.72 -16.89 -1.99
CA GLU A 170 30.39 -18.19 -2.15
C GLU A 170 31.77 -18.04 -2.79
N SER A 171 31.89 -17.24 -3.86
CA SER A 171 33.17 -16.96 -4.52
C SER A 171 34.16 -16.22 -3.62
N GLU A 172 33.66 -15.28 -2.82
CA GLU A 172 34.45 -14.57 -1.81
C GLU A 172 34.94 -15.52 -0.71
N VAL A 173 34.08 -16.41 -0.20
CA VAL A 173 34.44 -17.42 0.80
C VAL A 173 35.53 -18.35 0.25
N VAL A 174 35.41 -18.85 -0.98
CA VAL A 174 36.46 -19.67 -1.63
C VAL A 174 37.79 -18.89 -1.71
N SER A 175 37.74 -17.61 -2.04
CA SER A 175 38.93 -16.76 -2.11
C SER A 175 39.59 -16.59 -0.73
N LEU A 176 38.80 -16.46 0.33
CA LEU A 176 39.27 -16.34 1.71
C LEU A 176 39.89 -17.65 2.22
N ILE A 177 39.31 -18.80 1.85
CA ILE A 177 39.90 -20.12 2.11
C ILE A 177 41.26 -20.24 1.41
N GLY A 178 41.34 -19.86 0.13
CA GLY A 178 42.59 -19.88 -0.63
C GLY A 178 43.66 -18.88 -0.13
N ALA A 179 43.27 -17.90 0.68
CA ALA A 179 44.16 -16.96 1.36
C ALA A 179 44.48 -17.37 2.81
N ASP A 180 44.21 -18.63 3.17
CA ASP A 180 44.51 -19.23 4.50
C ASP A 180 43.83 -18.52 5.69
N HIS A 181 42.68 -17.87 5.48
CA HIS A 181 41.86 -17.37 6.59
C HIS A 181 41.21 -18.54 7.35
N LYS A 182 41.13 -18.42 8.68
CA LYS A 182 40.51 -19.48 9.50
C LYS A 182 39.00 -19.51 9.29
N THR A 183 38.44 -20.71 9.27
CA THR A 183 36.99 -20.96 9.17
C THR A 183 36.18 -20.15 10.20
N ALA A 184 36.67 -20.04 11.44
CA ALA A 184 36.04 -19.24 12.49
C ALA A 184 35.92 -17.75 12.14
N ASP A 185 36.95 -17.17 11.53
CA ASP A 185 36.96 -15.76 11.12
C ASP A 185 36.02 -15.53 9.92
N ILE A 186 35.98 -16.47 8.96
CA ILE A 186 35.05 -16.43 7.83
C ILE A 186 33.60 -16.53 8.31
N CYS A 187 33.28 -17.50 9.18
CA CYS A 187 31.94 -17.66 9.75
C CYS A 187 31.48 -16.39 10.48
N ARG A 188 32.36 -15.76 11.26
CA ARG A 188 32.08 -14.48 11.91
C ARG A 188 31.83 -13.36 10.89
N GLY A 189 32.63 -13.28 9.82
CA GLY A 189 32.42 -12.33 8.72
C GLY A 189 31.06 -12.49 8.05
N LEU A 190 30.63 -13.74 7.82
CA LEU A 190 29.31 -14.07 7.29
C LEU A 190 28.20 -13.59 8.24
N HIS A 191 28.27 -13.90 9.53
CA HIS A 191 27.26 -13.46 10.51
C HIS A 191 27.17 -11.94 10.63
N ILE A 192 28.31 -11.22 10.60
CA ILE A 192 28.34 -9.75 10.55
C ILE A 192 27.60 -9.23 9.32
N SER A 193 27.79 -9.87 8.16
CA SER A 193 27.16 -9.47 6.91
C SER A 193 25.62 -9.58 6.97
N ILE A 194 25.11 -10.66 7.61
CA ILE A 194 23.67 -10.86 7.87
C ILE A 194 23.18 -9.80 8.86
N ALA A 195 23.87 -9.63 9.99
CA ALA A 195 23.46 -8.72 11.04
C ALA A 195 23.36 -7.27 10.54
N LYS A 196 24.30 -6.81 9.70
CA LYS A 196 24.26 -5.48 9.07
C LYS A 196 23.01 -5.29 8.21
N ARG A 197 22.66 -6.30 7.40
CA ARG A 197 21.50 -6.27 6.50
C ARG A 197 20.19 -6.18 7.28
N ILE A 198 20.02 -7.02 8.29
CA ILE A 198 18.83 -7.02 9.15
C ILE A 198 18.76 -5.72 9.96
N THR A 199 19.89 -5.21 10.45
CA THR A 199 19.92 -3.92 11.16
C THR A 199 19.43 -2.77 10.28
N ALA A 200 19.73 -2.78 8.97
CA ALA A 200 19.19 -1.79 8.03
C ALA A 200 17.66 -1.91 7.88
N GLN A 201 17.12 -3.14 7.86
CA GLN A 201 15.67 -3.38 7.89
C GLN A 201 15.03 -2.86 9.19
N VAL A 202 15.63 -3.16 10.34
CA VAL A 202 15.18 -2.67 11.65
C VAL A 202 15.16 -1.13 11.71
N LYS A 203 16.20 -0.47 11.21
CA LYS A 203 16.26 1.01 11.15
C LYS A 203 15.13 1.61 10.32
N ARG A 204 14.71 0.92 9.24
CA ARG A 204 13.63 1.40 8.36
C ARG A 204 12.26 1.32 9.01
N VAL A 205 11.98 0.26 9.76
CA VAL A 205 10.71 0.07 10.49
C VAL A 205 10.69 0.90 11.79
N GLY A 206 11.87 1.15 12.36
CA GLY A 206 12.07 1.88 13.60
C GLY A 206 12.11 0.94 14.80
N LEU A 207 13.30 0.78 15.38
CA LEU A 207 13.56 -0.06 16.55
C LEU A 207 12.77 0.44 17.76
N GLU A 208 11.92 -0.43 18.31
CA GLU A 208 11.44 -0.32 19.68
C GLU A 208 12.05 -1.45 20.52
N GLN A 209 12.51 -1.11 21.72
CA GLN A 209 13.15 -2.08 22.63
C GLN A 209 12.18 -3.22 23.00
N LYS A 210 12.73 -4.32 23.52
CA LYS A 210 12.09 -5.64 23.62
C LYS A 210 11.94 -6.25 22.23
N VAL A 211 13.07 -6.79 21.77
CA VAL A 211 13.21 -7.40 20.45
C VAL A 211 13.10 -8.90 20.59
N ALA A 212 12.19 -9.53 19.85
CA ALA A 212 12.12 -10.99 19.74
C ALA A 212 12.64 -11.44 18.38
N MET A 213 13.23 -12.64 18.32
CA MET A 213 13.66 -13.26 17.06
C MET A 213 13.00 -14.62 16.85
N THR A 214 12.52 -14.86 15.63
CA THR A 214 11.82 -16.07 15.20
C THR A 214 12.43 -16.63 13.91
N GLY A 215 12.02 -17.84 13.54
CA GLY A 215 12.55 -18.52 12.35
C GLY A 215 13.78 -19.37 12.65
N GLY A 216 14.18 -20.20 11.68
CA GLY A 216 15.23 -21.20 11.88
C GLY A 216 16.61 -20.60 12.17
N VAL A 217 16.93 -19.42 11.62
CA VAL A 217 18.24 -18.78 11.83
C VAL A 217 18.41 -18.24 13.25
N ALA A 218 17.32 -18.09 14.02
CA ALA A 218 17.41 -17.73 15.44
C ALA A 218 18.15 -18.79 16.28
N LYS A 219 18.30 -20.03 15.78
CA LYS A 219 19.13 -21.08 16.40
C LYS A 219 20.63 -20.85 16.22
N ASN A 220 21.04 -20.02 15.26
CA ASN A 220 22.45 -19.72 15.04
C ASN A 220 22.90 -18.60 15.99
N ILE A 221 23.56 -18.99 17.08
CA ILE A 221 24.01 -18.08 18.14
C ILE A 221 25.00 -17.01 17.63
N GLY A 222 25.75 -17.29 16.57
CA GLY A 222 26.66 -16.34 15.95
C GLY A 222 25.91 -15.17 15.28
N VAL A 223 24.85 -15.47 14.54
CA VAL A 223 23.96 -14.44 13.96
C VAL A 223 23.29 -13.62 15.04
N VAL A 224 22.73 -14.28 16.06
CA VAL A 224 22.08 -13.61 17.20
C VAL A 224 23.06 -12.66 17.89
N THR A 225 24.27 -13.13 18.18
CA THR A 225 25.32 -12.35 18.86
C THR A 225 25.70 -11.09 18.07
N GLU A 226 25.89 -11.20 16.75
CA GLU A 226 26.22 -10.04 15.91
C GLU A 226 25.02 -9.09 15.72
N LEU A 227 23.79 -9.60 15.73
CA LEU A 227 22.58 -8.78 15.75
C LEU A 227 22.45 -7.99 17.06
N GLU A 228 22.61 -8.63 18.21
CA GLU A 228 22.57 -7.96 19.52
C GLU A 228 23.61 -6.84 19.62
N LYS A 229 24.84 -7.09 19.13
CA LYS A 229 25.90 -6.08 19.06
C LYS A 229 25.50 -4.88 18.21
N ASN A 230 24.95 -5.12 17.02
CA ASN A 230 24.58 -4.04 16.10
C ASN A 230 23.34 -3.24 16.55
N LEU A 231 22.39 -3.91 17.21
CA LEU A 231 21.16 -3.29 17.71
C LEU A 231 21.34 -2.62 19.08
N GLY A 232 22.38 -3.00 19.83
CA GLY A 232 22.62 -2.49 21.18
C GLY A 232 21.59 -2.94 22.21
N CYS A 233 20.89 -4.05 21.96
CA CYS A 233 19.91 -4.62 22.88
C CYS A 233 19.91 -6.16 22.79
N LYS A 234 19.37 -6.79 23.84
CA LYS A 234 19.20 -8.25 23.89
C LYS A 234 18.00 -8.70 23.05
N ILE A 235 18.14 -9.87 22.45
CA ILE A 235 17.11 -10.50 21.62
C ILE A 235 16.50 -11.67 22.39
N GLU A 236 15.18 -11.67 22.52
CA GLU A 236 14.40 -12.72 23.14
C GLU A 236 14.08 -13.82 22.11
N ILE A 237 14.31 -15.08 22.47
CA ILE A 237 14.17 -16.24 21.58
C ILE A 237 13.43 -17.34 22.33
N SER A 238 12.37 -17.89 21.73
CA SER A 238 11.62 -19.00 22.33
C SER A 238 12.45 -20.30 22.29
N GLY A 239 12.11 -21.28 23.14
CA GLY A 239 12.86 -22.54 23.20
C GLY A 239 12.96 -23.26 21.86
N GLU A 240 11.90 -23.19 21.04
CA GLU A 240 11.92 -23.58 19.64
C GLU A 240 11.47 -22.38 18.78
N PRO A 241 12.38 -21.64 18.13
CA PRO A 241 12.02 -20.44 17.38
C PRO A 241 11.43 -20.72 16.01
N GLN A 242 11.65 -21.92 15.45
CA GLN A 242 11.21 -22.28 14.10
C GLN A 242 9.70 -22.48 13.99
N ILE A 243 9.01 -22.81 15.09
CA ILE A 243 7.56 -23.09 15.11
C ILE A 243 6.69 -21.83 15.27
N ASN A 244 7.27 -20.64 15.46
CA ASN A 244 6.52 -19.42 15.81
C ASN A 244 5.42 -19.08 14.78
N GLY A 245 5.69 -19.23 13.48
CA GLY A 245 4.69 -19.04 12.44
C GLY A 245 3.49 -20.00 12.60
N ALA A 246 3.76 -21.29 12.81
CA ALA A 246 2.71 -22.29 13.02
C ALA A 246 1.96 -22.04 14.34
N LEU A 247 2.64 -21.62 15.40
CA LEU A 247 2.03 -21.27 16.67
C LEU A 247 1.07 -20.09 16.52
N GLY A 248 1.49 -19.02 15.85
CA GLY A 248 0.63 -17.89 15.54
C GLY A 248 -0.62 -18.28 14.76
N ALA A 249 -0.45 -19.13 13.74
CA ALA A 249 -1.58 -19.68 12.99
C ALA A 249 -2.54 -20.48 13.90
N ALA A 250 -2.02 -21.32 14.79
CA ALA A 250 -2.84 -22.12 15.71
C ALA A 250 -3.59 -21.24 16.74
N LEU A 251 -2.97 -20.15 17.21
CA LEU A 251 -3.59 -19.18 18.11
C LEU A 251 -4.74 -18.44 17.42
N ILE A 252 -4.54 -17.99 16.18
CA ILE A 252 -5.59 -17.36 15.37
C ILE A 252 -6.73 -18.36 15.10
N ALA A 253 -6.39 -19.62 14.80
CA ALA A 253 -7.38 -20.69 14.64
C ALA A 253 -8.24 -20.87 15.91
N LEU A 254 -7.63 -20.79 17.10
CA LEU A 254 -8.34 -20.86 18.37
C LEU A 254 -9.29 -19.68 18.57
N GLU A 255 -8.84 -18.45 18.29
CA GLU A 255 -9.67 -17.23 18.36
C GLU A 255 -10.91 -17.35 17.44
N LYS A 256 -10.73 -17.84 16.21
CA LYS A 256 -11.80 -18.06 15.24
C LYS A 256 -12.79 -19.14 15.68
N ALA A 257 -12.28 -20.26 16.18
CA ALA A 257 -13.12 -21.36 16.67
C ALA A 257 -13.99 -20.90 17.86
N GLN A 258 -13.44 -20.08 18.76
CA GLN A 258 -14.16 -19.52 19.91
C GLN A 258 -15.24 -18.51 19.45
N ALA A 259 -14.94 -17.67 18.45
CA ALA A 259 -15.91 -16.73 17.88
C ALA A 259 -17.10 -17.46 17.22
N GLN A 260 -16.86 -18.56 16.50
CA GLN A 260 -17.92 -19.38 15.90
C GLN A 260 -18.81 -20.07 16.95
N SER A 261 -18.25 -20.40 18.11
CA SER A 261 -18.99 -21.04 19.22
C SER A 261 -19.98 -20.08 19.91
N ASN A 262 -19.73 -18.76 19.84
CA ASN A 262 -20.57 -17.72 20.43
C ASN A 262 -21.68 -17.19 19.50
N VAL A 263 -21.69 -17.60 18.22
CA VAL A 263 -22.73 -17.23 17.25
C VAL A 263 -23.60 -18.45 16.94
N SER A 264 -24.48 -18.80 17.86
CA SER A 264 -25.62 -19.69 17.58
C SER A 264 -26.89 -18.86 17.38
N VAL A 265 -26.98 -18.19 16.22
CA VAL A 265 -28.26 -17.73 15.68
C VAL A 265 -28.39 -18.22 14.24
N SER A 266 -29.51 -18.90 14.01
CA SER A 266 -29.94 -19.52 12.76
C SER A 266 -29.88 -18.58 11.56
N LEU A 267 -29.20 -19.02 10.49
CA LEU A 267 -29.45 -18.54 9.14
C LEU A 267 -29.63 -19.75 8.21
N SER A 268 -30.89 -20.14 8.04
CA SER A 268 -31.34 -20.83 6.85
C SER A 268 -31.49 -19.79 5.74
N GLY A 269 -30.51 -19.69 4.86
CA GLY A 269 -30.56 -18.87 3.66
C GLY A 269 -29.89 -19.62 2.54
N SER A 270 -30.68 -20.19 1.64
CA SER A 270 -30.21 -20.77 0.39
C SER A 270 -29.63 -19.66 -0.48
N ASP A 271 -28.31 -19.64 -0.65
CA ASP A 271 -27.65 -18.78 -1.63
C ASP A 271 -27.89 -19.33 -3.03
N ASN A 272 -28.94 -18.81 -3.67
CA ASN A 272 -29.17 -18.91 -5.09
C ASN A 272 -29.50 -17.51 -5.61
N SER A 273 -28.46 -16.72 -5.87
CA SER A 273 -28.57 -15.55 -6.75
C SER A 273 -27.29 -15.39 -7.57
N LYS A 274 -27.06 -16.33 -8.49
CA LYS A 274 -26.47 -15.96 -9.79
C LYS A 274 -27.55 -15.23 -10.58
N SER A 275 -27.40 -13.92 -10.76
CA SER A 275 -27.55 -13.24 -12.07
C SER A 275 -27.69 -11.72 -11.91
N LEU A 276 -27.28 -11.03 -12.99
CA LEU A 276 -27.49 -9.62 -13.31
C LEU A 276 -26.43 -8.64 -12.80
N LEU A 277 -25.19 -8.80 -13.29
CA LEU A 277 -24.30 -7.65 -13.52
C LEU A 277 -24.41 -7.28 -15.00
N GLU A 278 -25.29 -6.33 -15.28
CA GLU A 278 -25.12 -5.44 -16.43
C GLU A 278 -23.73 -4.80 -16.33
N THR A 279 -23.05 -4.66 -17.48
CA THR A 279 -21.71 -4.08 -17.73
C THR A 279 -21.06 -3.30 -16.58
N SER A 280 -19.80 -3.62 -16.25
CA SER A 280 -18.99 -2.91 -15.25
C SER A 280 -18.97 -1.40 -15.50
N ILE A 281 -19.21 -0.58 -14.47
CA ILE A 281 -19.14 0.89 -14.63
C ILE A 281 -17.71 1.38 -14.85
N ALA A 282 -16.73 0.52 -14.54
CA ALA A 282 -15.34 0.77 -14.88
C ALA A 282 -15.08 0.67 -16.38
N ASP A 283 -16.00 0.17 -17.21
CA ASP A 283 -15.81 0.04 -18.66
C ASP A 283 -16.13 1.34 -19.44
N PHE A 284 -16.51 2.42 -18.73
CA PHE A 284 -16.69 3.75 -19.33
C PHE A 284 -15.46 4.13 -20.19
N SER A 285 -15.69 4.38 -21.48
CA SER A 285 -14.65 4.83 -22.40
C SER A 285 -14.65 6.36 -22.47
N ILE A 286 -13.45 6.94 -22.46
CA ILE A 286 -13.28 8.37 -22.70
C ILE A 286 -13.36 8.55 -24.20
N GLU A 287 -14.51 9.00 -24.68
CA GLU A 287 -14.64 9.41 -26.08
C GLU A 287 -13.82 10.66 -26.37
N GLU A 288 -13.28 10.75 -27.58
CA GLU A 288 -12.50 11.92 -27.99
C GLU A 288 -13.36 13.19 -28.00
N SER A 289 -12.75 14.28 -27.55
CA SER A 289 -13.31 15.62 -27.67
C SER A 289 -12.98 16.17 -29.05
N ASN A 290 -13.91 16.91 -29.65
CA ASN A 290 -13.69 17.63 -30.89
C ASN A 290 -12.87 18.93 -30.67
N LEU A 291 -12.63 19.32 -29.42
CA LEU A 291 -11.85 20.51 -29.09
C LEU A 291 -10.35 20.19 -29.01
N PRO A 292 -9.48 21.13 -29.42
CA PRO A 292 -8.04 21.00 -29.22
C PRO A 292 -7.70 20.85 -27.73
N LYS A 293 -6.65 20.09 -27.40
CA LYS A 293 -6.33 19.72 -26.02
C LYS A 293 -5.33 20.67 -25.38
N ILE A 294 -5.58 21.07 -24.12
CA ILE A 294 -4.58 21.64 -23.22
C ILE A 294 -4.38 20.68 -22.05
N GLY A 295 -3.13 20.33 -21.79
CA GLY A 295 -2.75 19.40 -20.75
C GLY A 295 -2.58 20.10 -19.41
N TYR A 296 -2.86 19.41 -18.30
CA TYR A 296 -2.55 19.90 -16.97
C TYR A 296 -2.18 18.78 -15.99
N PHE A 297 -1.51 19.10 -14.89
CA PHE A 297 -0.96 18.09 -13.98
C PHE A 297 -1.62 18.07 -12.59
N CYS A 298 -2.07 19.24 -12.11
CA CYS A 298 -2.58 19.38 -10.76
C CYS A 298 -4.09 19.59 -10.74
N SER A 299 -4.77 18.99 -9.77
CA SER A 299 -6.21 19.20 -9.55
C SER A 299 -6.59 20.67 -9.27
N TYR A 300 -5.62 21.54 -8.93
CA TYR A 300 -5.84 22.97 -8.73
C TYR A 300 -5.84 23.80 -10.01
N THR A 301 -5.65 23.18 -11.18
CA THR A 301 -5.81 23.90 -12.45
C THR A 301 -7.29 24.28 -12.67
N PRO A 302 -7.61 25.55 -12.96
CA PRO A 302 -8.96 26.06 -13.23
C PRO A 302 -9.43 25.64 -14.62
N VAL A 303 -9.98 24.42 -14.73
CA VAL A 303 -10.39 23.82 -16.01
C VAL A 303 -11.48 24.63 -16.72
N GLU A 304 -12.27 25.38 -15.97
CA GLU A 304 -13.33 26.22 -16.53
C GLU A 304 -12.76 27.32 -17.43
N ILE A 305 -11.60 27.89 -17.10
CA ILE A 305 -10.95 28.94 -17.91
C ILE A 305 -10.39 28.35 -19.21
N ILE A 306 -9.80 27.16 -19.14
CA ILE A 306 -9.29 26.44 -20.32
C ILE A 306 -10.44 26.07 -21.26
N HIS A 307 -11.54 25.56 -20.71
CA HIS A 307 -12.73 25.22 -21.47
C HIS A 307 -13.43 26.46 -22.06
N ALA A 308 -13.50 27.57 -21.32
CA ALA A 308 -14.02 28.85 -21.84
C ALA A 308 -13.18 29.42 -22.99
N ALA A 309 -11.90 29.05 -23.06
CA ALA A 309 -11.00 29.37 -24.16
C ALA A 309 -11.17 28.45 -25.39
N GLY A 310 -12.11 27.50 -25.36
CA GLY A 310 -12.40 26.59 -26.47
C GLY A 310 -11.47 25.37 -26.54
N PHE A 311 -10.81 25.00 -25.44
CA PHE A 311 -9.96 23.81 -25.38
C PHE A 311 -10.57 22.73 -24.49
N HIS A 312 -10.26 21.46 -24.77
CA HIS A 312 -10.53 20.35 -23.85
C HIS A 312 -9.40 20.25 -22.82
N PRO A 313 -9.65 20.51 -21.52
CA PRO A 313 -8.64 20.34 -20.49
C PRO A 313 -8.47 18.85 -20.17
N VAL A 314 -7.25 18.33 -20.32
CA VAL A 314 -6.95 16.92 -20.07
C VAL A 314 -5.85 16.81 -19.02
N ARG A 315 -6.12 16.07 -17.94
CA ARG A 315 -5.12 15.78 -16.94
C ARG A 315 -4.12 14.76 -17.48
N ILE A 316 -2.85 15.12 -17.49
CA ILE A 316 -1.77 14.25 -17.94
C ILE A 316 -1.55 13.15 -16.91
N LYS A 317 -1.62 11.91 -17.37
CA LYS A 317 -1.34 10.68 -16.60
C LYS A 317 0.00 10.13 -17.06
N GLY A 318 0.78 9.55 -16.16
CA GLY A 318 1.99 8.80 -16.52
C GLY A 318 1.65 7.47 -17.18
N THR A 319 2.66 6.79 -17.70
CA THR A 319 2.56 5.41 -18.22
C THR A 319 2.80 4.41 -17.08
N GLU A 320 2.17 3.23 -17.17
CA GLU A 320 2.40 2.13 -16.20
C GLU A 320 3.74 1.39 -16.44
N HIS A 321 4.46 1.74 -17.52
CA HIS A 321 5.73 1.14 -17.88
C HIS A 321 6.88 1.75 -17.10
N ASP A 322 7.78 0.90 -16.60
CA ASP A 322 9.04 1.34 -16.02
C ASP A 322 9.93 1.90 -17.15
N SER A 323 10.01 3.23 -17.23
CA SER A 323 10.94 3.98 -18.07
C SER A 323 11.87 4.78 -17.18
N CYS A 324 13.12 4.95 -17.63
CA CYS A 324 14.13 5.73 -16.92
C CYS A 324 14.53 6.99 -17.70
N ALA A 325 13.81 7.34 -18.77
CA ALA A 325 14.18 8.48 -19.63
C ALA A 325 14.16 9.80 -18.86
N ALA A 326 13.25 9.95 -17.90
CA ALA A 326 13.13 11.10 -17.03
C ALA A 326 14.38 11.32 -16.16
N ASP A 327 15.15 10.28 -15.84
CA ASP A 327 16.36 10.39 -15.01
C ASP A 327 17.50 11.14 -15.75
N GLU A 328 17.39 11.36 -17.07
CA GLU A 328 18.33 12.20 -17.84
C GLU A 328 18.15 13.71 -17.56
N VAL A 329 16.94 14.11 -17.13
CA VAL A 329 16.56 15.53 -16.97
C VAL A 329 16.07 15.87 -15.55
N LEU A 330 15.77 14.85 -14.74
CA LEU A 330 15.32 14.97 -13.36
C LEU A 330 16.19 14.09 -12.44
N CYS A 331 16.22 14.42 -11.15
CA CYS A 331 16.91 13.56 -10.18
C CYS A 331 16.12 12.28 -9.91
N GLY A 332 16.82 11.16 -9.69
CA GLY A 332 16.18 9.86 -9.43
C GLY A 332 15.29 9.82 -8.17
N ASN A 333 15.54 10.69 -7.19
CA ASN A 333 14.81 10.82 -5.92
C ASN A 333 13.69 11.88 -6.00
N ILE A 334 12.85 11.82 -7.02
CA ILE A 334 11.68 12.70 -7.20
C ILE A 334 10.40 11.88 -7.30
N CYS A 335 9.26 12.52 -7.02
CA CYS A 335 7.94 11.91 -7.08
C CYS A 335 7.75 11.11 -8.40
N PRO A 336 7.35 9.83 -8.34
CA PRO A 336 7.36 8.97 -9.51
C PRO A 336 6.27 9.34 -10.53
N TYR A 337 5.20 10.02 -10.12
CA TYR A 337 4.26 10.65 -11.06
C TYR A 337 4.95 11.68 -11.95
N ILE A 338 5.86 12.48 -11.39
CA ILE A 338 6.62 13.51 -12.12
C ILE A 338 7.55 12.86 -13.15
N LYS A 339 8.20 11.76 -12.78
CA LYS A 339 9.01 10.97 -13.72
C LYS A 339 8.16 10.39 -14.85
N ALA A 340 7.08 9.69 -14.52
CA ALA A 340 6.23 9.03 -15.51
C ALA A 340 5.60 10.00 -16.53
N VAL A 341 5.22 11.22 -16.14
CA VAL A 341 4.73 12.22 -17.11
C VAL A 341 5.86 12.87 -17.92
N THR A 342 7.08 12.88 -17.40
CA THR A 342 8.28 13.36 -18.10
C THR A 342 8.74 12.33 -19.14
N ASP A 343 8.72 11.05 -18.81
CA ASP A 343 8.98 9.95 -19.77
C ASP A 343 8.06 10.09 -20.99
N ARG A 344 6.75 10.25 -20.75
CA ARG A 344 5.76 10.48 -21.81
C ARG A 344 6.07 11.68 -22.71
N LYS A 345 6.67 12.74 -22.15
CA LYS A 345 7.08 13.92 -22.90
C LYS A 345 8.30 13.64 -23.77
N ILE A 346 9.29 12.92 -23.24
CA ILE A 346 10.50 12.51 -23.97
C ILE A 346 10.15 11.54 -25.10
N GLU A 347 9.22 10.62 -24.85
CA GLU A 347 8.71 9.64 -25.82
C GLU A 347 7.85 10.26 -26.95
N GLY A 348 7.50 11.54 -26.86
CA GLY A 348 6.68 12.22 -27.87
C GLY A 348 5.18 11.93 -27.79
N SER A 349 4.70 11.24 -26.75
CA SER A 349 3.29 10.85 -26.61
C SER A 349 2.29 11.99 -26.28
N LEU A 350 2.77 13.24 -26.30
CA LEU A 350 2.04 14.45 -25.90
C LEU A 350 2.12 15.57 -26.94
N GLU A 351 2.51 15.26 -28.18
CA GLU A 351 2.72 16.26 -29.24
C GLU A 351 1.44 16.92 -29.77
N ASP A 352 0.29 16.23 -29.64
CA ASP A 352 -1.05 16.69 -30.07
C ASP A 352 -1.63 17.80 -29.18
N PHE A 353 -1.03 18.04 -28.01
CA PHE A 353 -1.45 19.08 -27.08
C PHE A 353 -0.97 20.47 -27.53
N GLN A 354 -1.89 21.44 -27.46
CA GLN A 354 -1.61 22.84 -27.81
C GLN A 354 -0.78 23.56 -26.73
N GLY A 355 -0.80 23.04 -25.50
CA GLY A 355 -0.05 23.60 -24.39
C GLY A 355 -0.22 22.81 -23.10
N MET A 356 0.56 23.20 -22.10
CA MET A 356 0.58 22.60 -20.78
C MET A 356 0.42 23.65 -19.68
N VAL A 357 -0.43 23.35 -18.70
CA VAL A 357 -0.66 24.18 -17.51
C VAL A 357 -0.16 23.44 -16.27
N PHE A 358 0.80 24.06 -15.61
CA PHE A 358 1.44 23.58 -14.40
C PHE A 358 0.91 24.36 -13.21
N VAL A 359 1.04 23.79 -12.02
CA VAL A 359 0.67 24.46 -10.78
C VAL A 359 1.80 24.30 -9.76
N ASN A 360 2.20 25.39 -9.13
CA ASN A 360 3.20 25.43 -8.07
C ASN A 360 2.65 24.80 -6.77
N SER A 361 2.42 23.50 -6.82
CA SER A 361 1.75 22.73 -5.77
C SER A 361 2.70 21.89 -4.91
N CYS A 362 3.88 21.55 -5.43
CA CYS A 362 5.00 20.99 -4.68
C CYS A 362 6.30 21.27 -5.46
N ASP A 363 7.45 21.05 -4.83
CA ASP A 363 8.74 21.28 -5.51
C ASP A 363 8.94 20.33 -6.70
N GLY A 364 8.37 19.13 -6.65
CA GLY A 364 8.36 18.20 -7.78
C GLY A 364 7.68 18.77 -9.03
N MET A 365 6.56 19.49 -8.87
CA MET A 365 5.85 20.15 -9.98
C MET A 365 6.62 21.35 -10.54
N ARG A 366 7.42 22.04 -9.71
CA ARG A 366 8.31 23.11 -10.17
C ARG A 366 9.44 22.54 -11.03
N ARG A 367 10.07 21.47 -10.57
CA ARG A 367 11.10 20.76 -11.33
C ARG A 367 10.57 20.17 -12.63
N LEU A 368 9.35 19.65 -12.61
CA LEU A 368 8.65 19.22 -13.82
C LEU A 368 8.58 20.36 -14.84
N TYR A 369 8.12 21.54 -14.42
CA TYR A 369 8.02 22.70 -15.31
C TYR A 369 9.37 23.18 -15.84
N ASP A 370 10.38 23.25 -14.97
CA ASP A 370 11.74 23.65 -15.37
C ASP A 370 12.28 22.72 -16.48
N ALA A 371 12.17 21.41 -16.28
CA ALA A 371 12.56 20.41 -17.28
C ALA A 371 11.71 20.54 -18.55
N TRP A 372 10.39 20.73 -18.41
CA TRP A 372 9.46 20.82 -19.55
C TRP A 372 9.75 22.01 -20.46
N VAL A 373 9.95 23.19 -19.86
CA VAL A 373 10.29 24.40 -20.61
C VAL A 373 11.64 24.25 -21.28
N LYS A 374 12.62 23.62 -20.63
CA LYS A 374 13.91 23.33 -21.25
C LYS A 374 13.79 22.40 -22.47
N MET A 375 12.97 21.35 -22.37
CA MET A 375 12.69 20.44 -23.48
C MET A 375 11.89 21.09 -24.62
N ASP A 376 11.13 22.16 -24.33
CA ASP A 376 10.37 22.94 -25.30
C ASP A 376 11.08 24.22 -25.78
N GLU A 377 12.34 24.42 -25.36
CA GLU A 377 13.11 25.60 -25.74
C GLU A 377 13.22 25.71 -27.26
N GLY A 378 12.89 26.89 -27.80
CA GLY A 378 12.88 27.15 -29.24
C GLY A 378 11.68 26.57 -30.01
N LYS A 379 10.82 25.75 -29.40
CA LYS A 379 9.64 25.16 -30.06
C LYS A 379 8.40 26.04 -30.03
N GLY A 380 8.47 27.16 -29.29
CA GLY A 380 7.38 28.12 -29.18
C GLY A 380 6.10 27.56 -28.58
N ARG A 381 6.15 26.50 -27.75
CA ARG A 381 4.96 25.84 -27.13
C ARG A 381 4.40 26.64 -25.95
N PHE A 382 3.08 26.56 -25.73
CA PHE A 382 2.43 27.19 -24.58
C PHE A 382 2.70 26.38 -23.31
N ASN A 383 3.49 26.93 -22.40
CA ASN A 383 3.72 26.39 -21.07
C ASN A 383 3.44 27.49 -20.04
N TYR A 384 2.55 27.23 -19.08
CA TYR A 384 2.19 28.22 -18.05
C TYR A 384 2.21 27.62 -16.65
N MET A 385 3.00 28.21 -15.75
CA MET A 385 2.99 27.88 -14.34
C MET A 385 2.03 28.80 -13.59
N LEU A 386 0.99 28.22 -13.00
CA LEU A 386 0.08 28.91 -12.10
C LEU A 386 0.57 28.78 -10.66
N ASP A 387 0.80 29.90 -9.99
CA ASP A 387 1.12 29.89 -8.57
C ASP A 387 -0.15 29.74 -7.72
N ILE A 388 -0.10 28.97 -6.63
CA ILE A 388 -1.23 28.81 -5.71
C ILE A 388 -0.83 29.24 -4.31
N PRO A 389 -1.67 30.04 -3.61
CA PRO A 389 -1.40 30.38 -2.22
C PRO A 389 -1.52 29.15 -1.33
N LYS A 390 -0.81 29.16 -0.21
CA LYS A 390 -0.87 28.10 0.80
C LYS A 390 -2.09 28.23 1.74
N ASN A 391 -2.49 29.48 2.00
CA ASN A 391 -3.56 29.81 2.94
C ASN A 391 -4.93 29.63 2.28
N ILE A 392 -5.97 29.50 3.10
CA ILE A 392 -7.36 29.33 2.66
C ILE A 392 -8.27 30.47 3.09
N ASP A 393 -7.71 31.58 3.57
CA ASP A 393 -8.46 32.78 3.94
C ASP A 393 -8.95 33.56 2.71
N ASP A 394 -9.70 34.63 2.93
CA ASP A 394 -10.26 35.41 1.82
C ASP A 394 -9.17 36.22 1.08
N ALA A 395 -8.07 36.58 1.75
CA ALA A 395 -6.93 37.22 1.09
C ALA A 395 -6.28 36.28 0.06
N ALA A 396 -6.14 34.99 0.39
CA ALA A 396 -5.69 33.96 -0.53
C ALA A 396 -6.64 33.80 -1.73
N VAL A 397 -7.96 33.90 -1.51
CA VAL A 397 -8.97 33.89 -2.59
C VAL A 397 -8.76 35.07 -3.55
N TYR A 398 -8.64 36.29 -3.03
CA TYR A 398 -8.41 37.48 -3.87
C TYR A 398 -7.07 37.43 -4.61
N TYR A 399 -6.01 36.98 -3.92
CA TYR A 399 -4.69 36.79 -4.52
C TYR A 399 -4.75 35.80 -5.68
N TYR A 400 -5.35 34.63 -5.46
CA TYR A 400 -5.48 33.62 -6.48
C TYR A 400 -6.36 34.09 -7.65
N ALA A 401 -7.45 34.82 -7.39
CA ALA A 401 -8.27 35.42 -8.45
C ALA A 401 -7.45 36.35 -9.37
N ASN A 402 -6.50 37.12 -8.82
CA ASN A 402 -5.61 37.95 -9.62
C ASN A 402 -4.63 37.13 -10.47
N LEU A 403 -4.15 35.98 -9.96
CA LEU A 403 -3.34 35.05 -10.75
C LEU A 403 -4.15 34.39 -11.87
N LEU A 404 -5.42 34.07 -11.61
CA LEU A 404 -6.34 33.55 -12.62
C LEU A 404 -6.62 34.56 -13.75
N LYS A 405 -6.72 35.86 -13.41
CA LYS A 405 -6.82 36.94 -14.42
C LYS A 405 -5.58 36.96 -15.32
N LYS A 406 -4.38 36.89 -14.75
CA LYS A 406 -3.12 36.82 -15.53
C LYS A 406 -3.03 35.56 -16.39
N PHE A 407 -3.52 34.43 -15.89
CA PHE A 407 -3.58 33.20 -16.66
C PHE A 407 -4.50 33.34 -17.89
N LYS A 408 -5.70 33.88 -17.69
CA LYS A 408 -6.64 34.22 -18.78
C LYS A 408 -5.98 35.14 -19.81
N GLU A 409 -5.38 36.25 -19.39
CA GLU A 409 -4.69 37.20 -20.28
C GLU A 409 -3.57 36.52 -21.09
N LYS A 410 -2.87 35.56 -20.47
CA LYS A 410 -1.81 34.81 -21.15
C LYS A 410 -2.36 33.83 -22.20
N LEU A 411 -3.52 33.21 -21.95
CA LEU A 411 -4.22 32.41 -22.95
C LEU A 411 -4.69 33.28 -24.13
N GLU A 412 -5.34 34.40 -23.82
CA GLU A 412 -5.84 35.35 -24.84
C GLU A 412 -4.73 35.87 -25.75
N SER A 413 -3.61 36.30 -25.16
CA SER A 413 -2.48 36.83 -25.92
C SER A 413 -1.75 35.78 -26.74
N TYR A 414 -1.51 34.58 -26.18
CA TYR A 414 -0.74 33.55 -26.88
C TYR A 414 -1.54 32.92 -28.03
N PHE A 415 -2.82 32.60 -27.81
CA PHE A 415 -3.65 31.97 -28.83
C PHE A 415 -4.45 32.96 -29.69
N THR A 416 -4.25 34.27 -29.49
CA THR A 416 -4.93 35.34 -30.23
C THR A 416 -6.44 35.18 -30.20
N MET A 417 -7.00 35.16 -28.99
CA MET A 417 -8.42 34.97 -28.73
C MET A 417 -8.93 35.90 -27.63
N LYS A 418 -10.24 35.94 -27.40
CA LYS A 418 -10.87 36.68 -26.30
C LYS A 418 -11.77 35.75 -25.51
N ILE A 419 -11.63 35.78 -24.19
CA ILE A 419 -12.43 34.99 -23.26
C ILE A 419 -13.32 35.96 -22.50
N LEU A 420 -14.62 35.95 -22.79
CA LEU A 420 -15.59 36.85 -22.15
C LEU A 420 -16.07 36.26 -20.81
N PRO A 421 -16.54 37.10 -19.86
CA PRO A 421 -17.14 36.62 -18.62
C PRO A 421 -18.26 35.60 -18.83
N ASP A 422 -19.09 35.78 -19.87
CA ASP A 422 -20.17 34.84 -20.21
C ASP A 422 -19.66 33.48 -20.69
N ASP A 423 -18.50 33.42 -21.36
CA ASP A 423 -17.85 32.15 -21.72
C ASP A 423 -17.46 31.37 -20.47
N ILE A 424 -16.90 32.08 -19.48
CA ILE A 424 -16.51 31.50 -18.19
C ILE A 424 -17.75 31.03 -17.42
N ASN A 425 -18.82 31.82 -17.40
CA ASN A 425 -20.08 31.44 -16.75
C ASN A 425 -20.71 30.19 -17.40
N ARG A 426 -20.73 30.11 -18.73
CA ARG A 426 -21.17 28.88 -19.45
C ARG A 426 -20.32 27.68 -19.07
N SER A 427 -19.00 27.85 -19.02
CA SER A 427 -18.06 26.82 -18.61
C SER A 427 -18.28 26.38 -17.16
N ILE A 428 -18.54 27.32 -16.24
CA ILE A 428 -18.89 27.04 -14.84
C ILE A 428 -20.15 26.18 -14.76
N VAL A 429 -21.21 26.49 -15.53
CA VAL A 429 -22.45 25.70 -15.56
C VAL A 429 -22.16 24.25 -15.97
N VAL A 430 -21.38 24.06 -17.04
CA VAL A 430 -21.00 22.73 -17.54
C VAL A 430 -20.28 21.90 -16.47
N TYR A 431 -19.25 22.47 -15.84
CA TYR A 431 -18.47 21.75 -14.82
C TYR A 431 -19.20 21.58 -13.48
N ASN A 432 -20.04 22.55 -13.08
CA ASN A 432 -20.88 22.38 -11.89
C ASN A 432 -21.90 21.26 -12.07
N SER A 433 -22.53 21.15 -13.25
CA SER A 433 -23.44 20.06 -13.55
C SER A 433 -22.79 18.69 -13.32
N VAL A 434 -21.54 18.52 -13.77
CA VAL A 434 -20.75 17.29 -13.50
C VAL A 434 -20.50 17.10 -12.00
N ARG A 435 -20.06 18.14 -11.28
CA ARG A 435 -19.76 18.06 -9.83
C ARG A 435 -20.99 17.68 -9.01
N GLU A 436 -22.12 18.29 -9.30
CA GLU A 436 -23.41 17.99 -8.67
C GLU A 436 -23.85 16.56 -8.98
N LYS A 437 -23.71 16.13 -10.23
CA LYS A 437 -24.07 14.78 -10.65
C LYS A 437 -23.19 13.71 -9.99
N VAL A 438 -21.89 13.96 -9.88
CA VAL A 438 -20.95 13.11 -9.13
C VAL A 438 -21.33 13.09 -7.65
N GLY A 439 -21.67 14.24 -7.05
CA GLY A 439 -22.15 14.32 -5.67
C GLY A 439 -23.40 13.47 -5.42
N GLN A 440 -24.39 13.55 -6.31
CA GLN A 440 -25.60 12.71 -6.28
C GLN A 440 -25.27 11.22 -6.41
N CYS A 441 -24.37 10.86 -7.34
CA CYS A 441 -23.92 9.49 -7.54
C CYS A 441 -23.22 8.94 -6.29
N LEU A 442 -22.27 9.69 -5.73
CA LEU A 442 -21.56 9.32 -4.50
C LEU A 442 -22.51 9.19 -3.30
N GLN A 443 -23.49 10.08 -3.17
CA GLN A 443 -24.50 9.99 -2.10
C GLN A 443 -25.34 8.72 -2.22
N LYS A 444 -25.82 8.37 -3.43
CA LYS A 444 -26.51 7.09 -3.66
C LYS A 444 -25.60 5.88 -3.38
N TYR A 445 -24.33 5.94 -3.79
CA TYR A 445 -23.34 4.91 -3.50
C TYR A 445 -23.12 4.70 -2.00
N TRP A 446 -22.91 5.78 -1.23
CA TRP A 446 -22.71 5.70 0.22
C TRP A 446 -23.94 5.18 0.97
N ASN A 447 -25.13 5.50 0.47
CA ASN A 447 -26.40 4.98 1.00
C ASN A 447 -26.69 3.52 0.57
N GLY A 448 -25.81 2.93 -0.26
CA GLY A 448 -25.88 1.54 -0.67
C GLY A 448 -26.81 1.25 -1.85
N TYR A 449 -27.37 2.27 -2.51
CA TYR A 449 -28.26 2.14 -3.66
C TYR A 449 -27.51 1.77 -4.96
N ILE A 450 -26.23 2.12 -5.03
CA ILE A 450 -25.36 1.73 -6.14
C ILE A 450 -24.52 0.54 -5.69
N ALA A 451 -24.78 -0.65 -6.24
CA ALA A 451 -24.15 -1.92 -5.86
C ALA A 451 -22.84 -2.21 -6.61
N HIS A 452 -22.05 -1.17 -6.90
CA HIS A 452 -20.73 -1.32 -7.50
C HIS A 452 -19.64 -1.36 -6.43
N SER A 453 -18.48 -1.85 -6.82
CA SER A 453 -17.31 -1.89 -5.96
C SER A 453 -16.68 -0.50 -5.79
N GLY A 454 -15.92 -0.29 -4.73
CA GLY A 454 -15.15 0.94 -4.53
C GLY A 454 -14.08 1.12 -5.60
N TYR A 455 -13.49 0.03 -6.11
CA TYR A 455 -12.63 0.05 -7.29
C TYR A 455 -13.37 0.59 -8.52
N GLU A 456 -14.55 0.07 -8.83
CA GLU A 456 -15.34 0.51 -9.98
C GLU A 456 -15.72 2.00 -9.87
N MET A 457 -16.17 2.43 -8.69
CA MET A 457 -16.50 3.83 -8.42
C MET A 457 -15.27 4.74 -8.58
N PHE A 458 -14.11 4.36 -8.03
CA PHE A 458 -12.90 5.15 -8.18
C PHE A 458 -12.42 5.21 -9.64
N SER A 459 -12.45 4.09 -10.36
CA SER A 459 -12.08 4.04 -11.78
C SER A 459 -12.97 4.96 -12.62
N LEU A 460 -14.28 4.97 -12.36
CA LEU A 460 -15.23 5.88 -12.99
C LEU A 460 -14.87 7.35 -12.73
N LEU A 461 -14.62 7.74 -11.48
CA LEU A 461 -14.26 9.12 -11.13
C LEU A 461 -12.94 9.54 -11.79
N LYS A 462 -11.94 8.68 -11.77
CA LYS A 462 -10.62 8.92 -12.38
C LYS A 462 -10.69 9.06 -13.90
N LYS A 463 -11.62 8.38 -14.55
CA LYS A 463 -11.92 8.59 -15.99
C LYS A 463 -12.70 9.88 -16.20
N GLY A 464 -13.66 10.16 -15.33
CA GLY A 464 -14.47 11.40 -15.32
C GLY A 464 -13.64 12.68 -15.30
N VAL A 465 -12.47 12.68 -14.67
CA VAL A 465 -11.54 13.84 -14.64
C VAL A 465 -11.13 14.31 -16.05
N ASN A 466 -11.07 13.41 -17.03
CA ASN A 466 -10.67 13.70 -18.42
C ASN A 466 -11.81 13.57 -19.42
N ALA A 467 -13.01 13.21 -18.95
CA ALA A 467 -14.16 12.97 -19.80
C ALA A 467 -14.74 14.28 -20.33
N VAL A 468 -15.40 14.20 -21.50
CA VAL A 468 -16.22 15.30 -22.00
C VAL A 468 -17.43 15.46 -21.04
N PRO A 469 -17.65 16.65 -20.45
CA PRO A 469 -18.64 16.85 -19.40
C PRO A 469 -20.06 16.34 -19.72
N GLU A 470 -20.56 16.61 -20.92
CA GLU A 470 -21.91 16.25 -21.36
C GLU A 470 -22.08 14.73 -21.44
N LYS A 471 -21.06 14.02 -21.95
CA LYS A 471 -21.06 12.56 -22.06
C LYS A 471 -20.98 11.92 -20.69
N PHE A 472 -20.12 12.45 -19.82
CA PHE A 472 -19.99 11.95 -18.46
C PHE A 472 -21.27 12.14 -17.65
N ASN A 473 -21.95 13.30 -17.80
CA ASN A 473 -23.26 13.54 -17.19
C ASN A 473 -24.33 12.56 -17.67
N THR A 474 -24.36 12.26 -18.97
CA THR A 474 -25.27 11.27 -19.55
C THR A 474 -25.03 9.90 -18.93
N TYR A 475 -23.77 9.49 -18.83
CA TYR A 475 -23.37 8.22 -18.24
C TYR A 475 -23.72 8.12 -16.74
N LEU A 476 -23.40 9.16 -15.95
CA LEU A 476 -23.77 9.20 -14.52
C LEU A 476 -25.29 9.16 -14.32
N THR A 477 -26.06 9.78 -15.21
CA THR A 477 -27.54 9.74 -15.15
C THR A 477 -28.07 8.33 -15.37
N HIS A 478 -27.44 7.54 -16.24
CA HIS A 478 -27.77 6.14 -16.45
C HIS A 478 -27.50 5.30 -15.19
N ILE A 479 -26.30 5.43 -14.59
CA ILE A 479 -25.92 4.73 -13.35
C ILE A 479 -26.87 5.06 -12.20
N ILE A 480 -27.18 6.34 -12.01
CA ILE A 480 -28.07 6.81 -10.94
C ILE A 480 -29.48 6.20 -11.05
N LYS A 481 -29.96 5.91 -12.27
CA LYS A 481 -31.26 5.28 -12.53
C LYS A 481 -31.22 3.76 -12.33
N GLN A 482 -30.13 3.08 -12.67
CA GLN A 482 -29.98 1.63 -12.49
C GLN A 482 -29.87 1.23 -11.02
N GLY A 483 -29.28 2.09 -10.17
CA GLY A 483 -29.12 1.85 -8.74
C GLY A 483 -30.40 2.01 -7.89
N GLU A 484 -31.59 1.68 -8.40
CA GLU A 484 -32.82 1.72 -7.60
C GLU A 484 -33.19 0.30 -7.14
N GLY A 485 -33.09 0.05 -5.82
CA GLY A 485 -33.64 -1.17 -5.19
C GLY A 485 -32.64 -2.25 -4.73
N VAL A 486 -31.34 -2.10 -5.01
CA VAL A 486 -30.30 -3.03 -4.53
C VAL A 486 -29.60 -2.45 -3.30
N ARG A 487 -29.46 -3.23 -2.22
CA ARG A 487 -28.73 -2.83 -1.00
C ARG A 487 -27.65 -3.86 -0.70
N ASP A 488 -26.39 -3.44 -0.66
CA ASP A 488 -25.29 -4.31 -0.23
C ASP A 488 -25.36 -4.54 1.28
N THR A 489 -25.69 -5.76 1.70
CA THR A 489 -25.83 -6.17 3.10
C THR A 489 -24.62 -6.93 3.64
N ARG A 490 -23.54 -7.07 2.86
CA ARG A 490 -22.35 -7.82 3.29
C ARG A 490 -21.67 -7.13 4.46
N GLU A 491 -21.36 -7.92 5.49
CA GLU A 491 -20.66 -7.46 6.69
C GLU A 491 -19.15 -7.67 6.54
N VAL A 492 -18.50 -6.78 5.77
CA VAL A 492 -17.05 -6.80 5.52
C VAL A 492 -16.38 -5.55 6.10
N PRO A 493 -15.06 -5.58 6.39
CA PRO A 493 -14.33 -4.38 6.81
C PRO A 493 -14.53 -3.21 5.85
N ARG A 494 -15.02 -2.09 6.38
CA ARG A 494 -15.35 -0.87 5.63
C ARG A 494 -14.18 0.09 5.73
N LEU A 495 -13.56 0.37 4.58
CA LEU A 495 -12.34 1.16 4.49
C LEU A 495 -12.55 2.50 3.84
N PHE A 496 -11.76 3.46 4.30
CA PHE A 496 -11.64 4.78 3.72
C PHE A 496 -10.20 4.98 3.20
N ILE A 497 -10.04 5.55 2.00
CA ILE A 497 -8.70 5.79 1.42
C ILE A 497 -8.49 7.28 1.14
N TRP A 498 -7.42 7.90 1.66
CA TRP A 498 -7.02 9.25 1.23
C TRP A 498 -5.53 9.37 1.03
N GLY A 499 -5.12 10.46 0.39
CA GLY A 499 -3.75 10.96 0.44
C GLY A 499 -3.32 11.66 -0.83
N SER A 500 -2.18 11.22 -1.40
CA SER A 500 -1.65 11.72 -2.67
C SER A 500 -2.48 11.23 -3.86
N ILE A 501 -2.11 11.66 -5.07
CA ILE A 501 -2.64 11.06 -6.30
C ILE A 501 -2.41 9.53 -6.29
N MET A 502 -3.38 8.76 -6.77
CA MET A 502 -3.28 7.30 -6.93
C MET A 502 -3.65 6.92 -8.36
N GLU A 503 -2.66 6.77 -9.22
CA GLU A 503 -2.92 6.40 -10.63
C GLU A 503 -3.06 4.89 -10.80
N ASN A 504 -2.36 4.08 -10.00
CA ASN A 504 -2.58 2.63 -9.98
C ASN A 504 -3.87 2.30 -9.21
N GLU A 505 -4.99 2.25 -9.93
CA GLU A 505 -6.30 1.91 -9.39
C GLU A 505 -6.42 0.44 -8.95
N LYS A 506 -5.52 -0.45 -9.39
CA LYS A 506 -5.52 -1.86 -8.95
C LYS A 506 -5.31 -1.99 -7.45
N ILE A 507 -4.73 -0.98 -6.79
CA ILE A 507 -4.63 -0.95 -5.32
C ILE A 507 -6.02 -1.09 -4.68
N MET A 508 -7.05 -0.42 -5.22
CA MET A 508 -8.43 -0.56 -4.76
C MET A 508 -8.92 -2.00 -4.93
N LYS A 509 -8.62 -2.59 -6.09
CA LYS A 509 -9.01 -3.97 -6.40
C LYS A 509 -8.33 -4.97 -5.47
N ILE A 510 -7.04 -4.81 -5.17
CA ILE A 510 -6.29 -5.65 -4.21
C ILE A 510 -6.94 -5.61 -2.82
N ILE A 511 -7.39 -4.44 -2.40
CA ILE A 511 -8.08 -4.25 -1.12
C ILE A 511 -9.43 -4.98 -1.09
N GLU A 512 -10.21 -4.88 -2.17
CA GLU A 512 -11.51 -5.53 -2.25
C GLU A 512 -11.40 -7.06 -2.44
N ASP A 513 -10.45 -7.51 -3.26
CA ASP A 513 -10.15 -8.93 -3.47
C ASP A 513 -9.64 -9.60 -2.17
N ALA A 514 -9.03 -8.83 -1.26
CA ALA A 514 -8.61 -9.28 0.07
C ALA A 514 -9.76 -9.31 1.11
N GLY A 515 -11.00 -8.99 0.70
CA GLY A 515 -12.20 -9.16 1.53
C GLY A 515 -12.68 -7.90 2.25
N ALA A 516 -12.22 -6.71 1.87
CA ALA A 516 -12.74 -5.44 2.37
C ALA A 516 -13.66 -4.73 1.37
N LYS A 517 -14.34 -3.68 1.82
CA LYS A 517 -15.08 -2.76 0.95
C LYS A 517 -14.51 -1.36 1.06
N VAL A 518 -14.11 -0.76 -0.06
CA VAL A 518 -13.73 0.65 -0.09
C VAL A 518 -14.98 1.51 -0.21
N VAL A 519 -15.39 2.13 0.89
CA VAL A 519 -16.66 2.88 0.97
C VAL A 519 -16.51 4.30 0.45
N ALA A 520 -15.36 4.93 0.67
CA ALA A 520 -15.11 6.27 0.19
C ALA A 520 -13.60 6.51 0.02
N GLU A 521 -13.27 7.43 -0.87
CA GLU A 521 -11.91 7.93 -1.03
C GLU A 521 -11.87 9.46 -1.08
N ASP A 522 -10.74 10.05 -0.70
CA ASP A 522 -10.40 11.47 -0.89
C ASP A 522 -9.03 11.57 -1.58
N LEU A 523 -9.03 11.37 -2.88
CA LEU A 523 -7.87 11.46 -3.76
C LEU A 523 -8.05 12.57 -4.79
N CYS A 524 -6.95 13.22 -5.17
CA CYS A 524 -7.02 14.38 -6.07
C CYS A 524 -7.40 14.03 -7.52
N ASN A 525 -7.38 12.75 -7.89
CA ASN A 525 -7.90 12.20 -9.15
C ASN A 525 -9.21 11.40 -8.95
N GLY A 526 -9.81 11.46 -7.76
CA GLY A 526 -11.11 10.90 -7.44
C GLY A 526 -12.07 11.98 -6.94
N SER A 527 -12.79 11.71 -5.86
CA SER A 527 -13.87 12.54 -5.30
C SER A 527 -13.44 13.97 -5.01
N ARG A 528 -12.20 14.18 -4.54
CA ARG A 528 -11.66 15.52 -4.21
C ARG A 528 -11.68 16.46 -5.41
N TYR A 529 -11.51 15.93 -6.62
CA TYR A 529 -11.53 16.73 -7.85
C TYR A 529 -12.90 17.38 -8.07
N PHE A 530 -13.98 16.67 -7.71
CA PHE A 530 -15.38 17.07 -7.91
C PHE A 530 -15.98 17.81 -6.71
N ASP A 531 -15.26 17.90 -5.58
CA ASP A 531 -15.71 18.59 -4.37
C ASP A 531 -15.99 20.08 -4.63
N ALA A 532 -17.09 20.56 -4.03
CA ALA A 532 -17.63 21.92 -4.10
C ALA A 532 -17.94 22.46 -5.52
N VAL A 533 -19.04 23.20 -5.64
CA VAL A 533 -19.44 23.92 -6.87
C VAL A 533 -18.96 25.38 -6.86
N VAL A 534 -18.89 25.99 -8.03
CA VAL A 534 -18.57 27.42 -8.21
C VAL A 534 -19.86 28.24 -8.19
N SER A 535 -19.96 29.28 -7.37
CA SER A 535 -21.10 30.21 -7.42
C SER A 535 -21.11 31.00 -8.72
N ILE A 536 -22.26 31.12 -9.37
CA ILE A 536 -22.41 31.95 -10.58
C ILE A 536 -22.79 33.36 -10.14
N ASN A 537 -21.98 34.35 -10.50
CA ASN A 537 -22.20 35.77 -10.22
C ASN A 537 -21.46 36.63 -11.27
N GLU A 538 -21.49 37.96 -11.09
CA GLU A 538 -20.86 38.92 -12.00
C GLU A 538 -19.32 38.85 -12.04
N GLU A 539 -18.69 38.22 -11.04
CA GLU A 539 -17.23 38.06 -10.95
C GLU A 539 -16.82 36.57 -11.05
N PRO A 540 -16.93 35.95 -12.24
CA PRO A 540 -16.75 34.50 -12.40
C PRO A 540 -15.35 34.01 -11.99
N ILE A 541 -14.30 34.80 -12.24
CA ILE A 541 -12.92 34.44 -11.85
C ILE A 541 -12.75 34.40 -10.33
N LEU A 542 -13.35 35.34 -9.60
CA LEU A 542 -13.32 35.35 -8.14
C LEU A 542 -14.04 34.12 -7.57
N SER A 543 -15.18 33.76 -8.18
CA SER A 543 -15.94 32.57 -7.80
C SER A 543 -15.17 31.27 -8.05
N ILE A 544 -14.48 31.15 -9.19
CA ILE A 544 -13.57 30.01 -9.47
C ILE A 544 -12.48 29.97 -8.40
N ALA A 545 -11.81 31.10 -8.14
CA ALA A 545 -10.75 31.16 -7.14
C ALA A 545 -11.25 30.70 -5.76
N LYS A 546 -12.43 31.17 -5.33
CA LYS A 546 -13.05 30.79 -4.05
C LYS A 546 -13.25 29.28 -3.94
N ARG A 547 -13.80 28.64 -4.99
CA ARG A 547 -14.03 27.18 -5.00
C ARG A 547 -12.72 26.41 -4.86
N TYR A 548 -11.70 26.78 -5.65
CA TYR A 548 -10.42 26.07 -5.63
C TYR A 548 -9.66 26.22 -4.31
N ILE A 549 -9.73 27.39 -3.66
CA ILE A 549 -9.07 27.65 -2.38
C ILE A 549 -9.83 27.05 -1.19
N LYS A 550 -11.18 27.06 -1.22
CA LYS A 550 -12.01 26.66 -0.06
C LYS A 550 -12.53 25.21 -0.10
N ARG A 551 -12.42 24.49 -1.23
CA ARG A 551 -12.76 23.04 -1.29
C ARG A 551 -11.82 22.20 -0.43
N SER A 552 -12.08 20.89 -0.36
CA SER A 552 -11.21 19.91 0.32
C SER A 552 -9.73 20.15 0.03
N PRO A 553 -8.89 20.45 1.05
CA PRO A 553 -7.53 20.86 0.81
C PRO A 553 -6.60 19.68 0.47
N CYS A 554 -5.66 19.93 -0.45
CA CYS A 554 -4.48 19.10 -0.60
C CYS A 554 -3.54 19.27 0.62
N SER A 555 -2.70 18.27 0.87
CA SER A 555 -1.63 18.28 1.88
C SER A 555 -0.69 19.49 1.80
N ARG A 556 -0.58 20.13 0.62
CA ARG A 556 0.18 21.37 0.44
C ARG A 556 -0.36 22.56 1.26
N MET A 557 -1.67 22.60 1.49
CA MET A 557 -2.36 23.72 2.15
C MET A 557 -2.15 23.68 3.67
N GLU A 558 -2.23 24.83 4.32
CA GLU A 558 -1.66 25.04 5.66
C GLU A 558 -2.25 24.19 6.81
N ASN A 559 -3.50 23.73 6.70
CA ASN A 559 -4.17 23.11 7.84
C ASN A 559 -4.32 21.58 7.73
N ILE A 560 -3.34 20.86 8.26
CA ILE A 560 -3.39 19.40 8.39
C ILE A 560 -4.54 18.93 9.29
N PHE A 561 -4.87 19.67 10.35
CA PHE A 561 -5.93 19.29 11.27
C PHE A 561 -7.30 19.36 10.62
N ASP A 562 -7.55 20.33 9.75
CA ASP A 562 -8.79 20.38 8.95
C ASP A 562 -8.91 19.16 8.04
N ARG A 563 -7.81 18.73 7.42
CA ARG A 563 -7.78 17.52 6.60
C ARG A 563 -8.14 16.29 7.44
N ILE A 564 -7.49 16.11 8.61
CA ILE A 564 -7.73 15.00 9.53
C ILE A 564 -9.17 15.03 10.09
N ASN A 565 -9.70 16.21 10.42
CA ASN A 565 -11.05 16.34 10.94
C ASN A 565 -12.09 15.97 9.87
N LYS A 566 -11.95 16.50 8.64
CA LYS A 566 -12.86 16.16 7.53
C LYS A 566 -12.87 14.66 7.23
N ALA A 567 -11.68 14.08 7.22
CA ALA A 567 -11.42 12.67 7.16
C ALA A 567 -12.21 11.84 8.19
N LEU A 568 -12.09 12.21 9.47
CA LEU A 568 -12.79 11.56 10.58
C LEU A 568 -14.32 11.74 10.46
N THR A 569 -14.78 12.92 10.06
CA THR A 569 -16.20 13.19 9.79
C THR A 569 -16.73 12.26 8.70
N ILE A 570 -16.03 12.13 7.58
CA ILE A 570 -16.41 11.22 6.49
C ILE A 570 -16.49 9.77 6.99
N MET A 571 -15.52 9.33 7.81
CA MET A 571 -15.51 7.97 8.35
C MET A 571 -16.70 7.72 9.28
N GLN A 572 -17.00 8.68 10.16
CA GLN A 572 -18.11 8.61 11.10
C GLN A 572 -19.46 8.58 10.37
N GLU A 573 -19.69 9.50 9.43
CA GLU A 573 -20.96 9.62 8.68
C GLU A 573 -21.28 8.38 7.83
N LYS A 574 -20.25 7.64 7.40
CA LYS A 574 -20.37 6.50 6.47
C LYS A 574 -20.13 5.14 7.13
N SER A 575 -20.04 5.11 8.47
CA SER A 575 -19.77 3.90 9.26
C SER A 575 -18.53 3.15 8.75
N ILE A 576 -17.42 3.87 8.63
CA ILE A 576 -16.12 3.34 8.21
C ILE A 576 -15.24 3.19 9.45
N HIS A 577 -14.62 2.03 9.61
CA HIS A 577 -13.94 1.66 10.85
C HIS A 577 -12.42 1.64 10.74
N ALA A 578 -11.87 1.72 9.53
CA ALA A 578 -10.43 1.72 9.30
C ALA A 578 -10.08 2.53 8.05
N ALA A 579 -8.84 3.01 7.99
CA ALA A 579 -8.37 3.86 6.91
C ALA A 579 -7.06 3.37 6.30
N ILE A 580 -6.87 3.69 5.02
CA ILE A 580 -5.60 3.52 4.32
C ILE A 580 -5.12 4.91 3.89
N TYR A 581 -3.94 5.30 4.37
CA TYR A 581 -3.25 6.48 3.88
C TYR A 581 -2.36 6.11 2.71
N HIS A 582 -2.70 6.58 1.51
CA HIS A 582 -1.92 6.35 0.31
C HIS A 582 -0.98 7.53 0.02
N THR A 583 0.31 7.25 -0.14
CA THR A 583 1.30 8.25 -0.56
C THR A 583 2.18 7.71 -1.67
N LEU A 584 2.45 8.52 -2.69
CA LEU A 584 3.56 8.24 -3.60
C LEU A 584 4.90 8.46 -2.89
N LYS A 585 5.90 7.64 -3.24
CA LYS A 585 7.29 7.87 -2.84
C LYS A 585 7.70 9.30 -3.21
N PHE A 586 8.47 9.93 -2.33
CA PHE A 586 8.93 11.31 -2.49
C PHE A 586 7.82 12.37 -2.63
N CYS A 587 6.58 12.05 -2.25
CA CYS A 587 5.54 13.05 -2.05
C CYS A 587 5.73 13.72 -0.68
N ASP A 588 6.71 14.62 -0.61
CA ASP A 588 7.08 15.46 0.52
C ASP A 588 5.91 15.91 1.40
N HIS A 589 4.92 16.61 0.85
CA HIS A 589 3.79 17.13 1.64
C HIS A 589 3.01 16.01 2.34
N ASN A 590 2.59 14.97 1.61
CA ASN A 590 1.78 13.91 2.22
C ASN A 590 2.61 13.07 3.21
N LEU A 591 3.91 12.88 2.97
CA LEU A 591 4.81 12.18 3.88
C LEU A 591 5.07 12.98 5.16
N LEU A 592 5.17 14.32 5.07
CA LEU A 592 5.30 15.21 6.23
C LEU A 592 4.03 15.23 7.10
N ASP A 593 2.86 15.08 6.49
CA ASP A 593 1.60 14.98 7.23
C ASP A 593 1.45 13.64 7.98
N TYR A 594 2.11 12.57 7.51
CA TYR A 594 1.87 11.22 8.00
C TYR A 594 2.10 11.04 9.52
N PRO A 595 3.18 11.53 10.15
CA PRO A 595 3.39 11.35 11.59
C PRO A 595 2.22 11.87 12.44
N MET A 596 1.65 13.02 12.06
CA MET A 596 0.52 13.62 12.75
C MET A 596 -0.77 12.84 12.52
N ILE A 597 -1.00 12.35 11.29
CA ILE A 597 -2.13 11.48 10.96
C ILE A 597 -2.03 10.18 11.77
N LYS A 598 -0.87 9.52 11.75
CA LYS A 598 -0.60 8.28 12.49
C LYS A 598 -0.88 8.45 13.98
N LYS A 599 -0.34 9.52 14.58
CA LYS A 599 -0.57 9.84 15.99
C LYS A 599 -2.06 10.02 16.30
N THR A 600 -2.77 10.82 15.50
CA THR A 600 -4.20 11.11 15.74
C THR A 600 -5.07 9.87 15.59
N PHE A 601 -4.78 9.02 14.61
CA PHE A 601 -5.51 7.76 14.38
C PHE A 601 -5.29 6.76 15.51
N TYR A 602 -4.03 6.65 15.97
CA TYR A 602 -3.68 5.84 17.13
C TYR A 602 -4.41 6.31 18.40
N GLU A 603 -4.40 7.61 18.70
CA GLU A 603 -5.08 8.19 19.88
C GLU A 603 -6.62 7.99 19.83
N LYS A 604 -7.19 7.86 18.63
CA LYS A 604 -8.63 7.61 18.43
C LYS A 604 -8.98 6.13 18.31
N ASN A 605 -8.00 5.22 18.46
CA ASN A 605 -8.17 3.78 18.25
C ASN A 605 -8.77 3.43 16.87
N ILE A 606 -8.38 4.18 15.83
CA ILE A 606 -8.81 3.92 14.45
C ILE A 606 -7.64 3.25 13.72
N PRO A 607 -7.77 1.99 13.27
CA PRO A 607 -6.74 1.31 12.51
C PRO A 607 -6.38 2.07 11.22
N LEU A 608 -5.08 2.27 11.00
CA LEU A 608 -4.53 3.00 9.87
C LEU A 608 -3.39 2.22 9.23
N LEU A 609 -3.52 1.91 7.94
CA LEU A 609 -2.43 1.38 7.12
C LEU A 609 -1.83 2.49 6.25
N HIS A 610 -0.52 2.66 6.27
CA HIS A 610 0.18 3.56 5.35
C HIS A 610 0.76 2.82 4.16
N LEU A 611 0.21 3.04 2.98
CA LEU A 611 0.72 2.53 1.71
C LEU A 611 1.58 3.60 1.03
N ASN A 612 2.91 3.44 1.17
CA ASN A 612 3.88 4.25 0.45
C ASN A 612 4.30 3.53 -0.84
N CYS A 613 3.75 3.98 -1.96
CA CYS A 613 3.76 3.28 -3.24
C CYS A 613 4.62 3.99 -4.28
N ASP A 614 5.14 3.21 -5.22
CA ASP A 614 5.68 3.76 -6.47
C ASP A 614 4.58 3.92 -7.53
N TYR A 615 4.94 4.45 -8.70
CA TYR A 615 4.02 4.51 -9.84
C TYR A 615 3.84 3.15 -10.54
N SER A 616 4.80 2.22 -10.41
CA SER A 616 4.82 0.95 -11.16
C SER A 616 4.17 -0.25 -10.45
N LEU A 617 3.90 -1.30 -11.23
CA LEU A 617 3.30 -2.55 -10.77
C LEU A 617 4.26 -3.46 -10.00
N SER A 618 5.56 -3.14 -9.97
CA SER A 618 6.61 -3.95 -9.33
C SER A 618 6.35 -4.25 -7.84
N SER A 619 5.61 -3.39 -7.16
CA SER A 619 5.32 -3.49 -5.72
C SER A 619 3.97 -4.15 -5.39
N GLU A 620 3.25 -4.69 -6.39
CA GLU A 620 1.89 -5.22 -6.21
C GLU A 620 1.82 -6.34 -5.14
N GLY A 621 2.77 -7.28 -5.18
CA GLY A 621 2.84 -8.36 -4.19
C GLY A 621 3.06 -7.85 -2.77
N GLN A 622 3.93 -6.84 -2.59
CA GLN A 622 4.16 -6.24 -1.28
C GLN A 622 2.92 -5.49 -0.77
N ILE A 623 2.23 -4.74 -1.64
CA ILE A 623 1.00 -4.04 -1.30
C ILE A 623 -0.07 -5.04 -0.87
N LYS A 624 -0.25 -6.12 -1.64
CA LYS A 624 -1.19 -7.19 -1.31
C LYS A 624 -0.96 -7.77 0.07
N THR A 625 0.27 -8.19 0.38
CA THR A 625 0.60 -8.75 1.69
C THR A 625 0.36 -7.74 2.84
N ARG A 626 0.68 -6.46 2.64
CA ARG A 626 0.42 -5.40 3.64
C ARG A 626 -1.06 -5.19 3.90
N VAL A 627 -1.86 -5.23 2.84
CA VAL A 627 -3.32 -5.12 2.91
C VAL A 627 -3.92 -6.34 3.58
N GLU A 628 -3.53 -7.56 3.19
CA GLU A 628 -3.97 -8.81 3.83
C GLU A 628 -3.69 -8.77 5.35
N ALA A 629 -2.44 -8.50 5.75
CA ALA A 629 -2.07 -8.41 7.17
C ALA A 629 -2.86 -7.34 7.94
N PHE A 630 -3.19 -6.21 7.30
CA PHE A 630 -4.01 -5.17 7.90
C PHE A 630 -5.47 -5.64 8.08
N LEU A 631 -6.06 -6.28 7.07
CA LEU A 631 -7.43 -6.78 7.14
C LEU A 631 -7.60 -7.92 8.14
N GLU A 632 -6.61 -8.80 8.24
CA GLU A 632 -6.56 -9.87 9.24
C GLU A 632 -6.69 -9.30 10.67
N GLN A 633 -6.04 -8.16 10.96
CA GLN A 633 -6.18 -7.49 12.26
C GLN A 633 -7.59 -6.96 12.52
N LEU A 634 -8.24 -6.42 11.48
CA LEU A 634 -9.60 -5.88 11.60
C LEU A 634 -10.63 -6.98 11.89
N MET A 635 -10.37 -8.21 11.42
CA MET A 635 -11.26 -9.36 11.61
C MET A 635 -11.07 -10.05 12.98
N VAL A 636 -9.96 -9.79 13.67
CA VAL A 636 -9.62 -10.39 14.97
C VAL A 636 -9.94 -9.47 16.16
N ALA A 637 -10.10 -8.16 15.92
CA ALA A 637 -10.50 -7.22 16.97
C ALA A 637 -11.90 -7.57 17.52
N PRO A 638 -12.08 -7.74 18.84
CA PRO A 638 -13.42 -7.91 19.41
C PRO A 638 -14.28 -6.68 19.08
N LYS A 639 -15.46 -6.91 18.48
CA LYS A 639 -16.46 -5.87 18.19
C LYS A 639 -16.93 -5.17 19.45
#